data_AF-A0A957BRN6-F1
#
_entry.id   AF-A0A957BRN6-F1
#
_cell.length_a   1.000
_cell.length_b   1.000
_cell.length_c   1.000
_cell.angle_alpha   90.00
_cell.angle_beta   90.00
_cell.angle_gamma   90.00
#
_symmetry.space_group_name_H-M   'P 1'
#
loop_
_entity.id
_entity.type
_entity.pdbx_description
1 polymer ?
#
loop_
_entity_poly.entity_id
_entity_poly.type
_entity_poly.pdbx_seq_one_letter_code
_entity_poly.pdbx_strand_id
1 'polypeptide(L)'
;MATEQRIFISSKMHELAVERAAINELLPTLGQDIFKLSPWRFEGDAPASDKSIRQVYLEALQNSALYIGLFWNDFGEWTVDEFERATEWGIERHLYVKNVDPERRDPRLQAFLDKQSDVRFGITPRWFTSVGDLKEQVRKSLEKWLLDRQIAYHSAISAVYARTPDDIPDQPKKLIGRSDLIEEIQELLEDGERVLLHGFGGMGKSALAAVAAANYSAVTSGAVLWVKAGAADADPIFEAVARTLDAQQAIAGVTGDARVQALRHILAEARPLIVLDDVWNGGALAHVLRALPRGLPLLVTSRFRFPLDEILEVGELKPDEALNLLGLHVRRRDFSDDPEARALCELLGNHAFALEIASKTLKVYDLTPGELLTRIHETPHDLTMPANFGEIGRTGIKSLLDASVSALDKGLYDVFLNMGGLFEPSASPDLMARVMEQPVEQMTTALAELDARGLVNVRRLAALDYYRLHDLAYSYARTMYLNKGRGYDQIIDACRSYTTAHVDDLDALDVEQSNILEAAEAAHQIGREIWFVEIIRALTVDGVYFAARGHTAASLKLLHEAIDVAREQGELETAHYLLSKLGNAYVDFVGDYDNALKAYEAALELARALGNSVREAILLTVIGKVLFEQKKPQADDYYRRAEALARALDDSFALSFVLHHRGYQLINKPEPDFAQGRALSGEAAQIAAAHELTEIYFYSLINRGSAEHELGLLDAALDTHQEAHGLAVKENNHYWIAASSRSIGEDQSKLDRREEAQAAFDRALELWRGMQAKAEADDLIQYMKAENYDVKPEK
;
A
#
# COMPACT_ATOMS: atom_id res chain seq x y z
N MET A 1 4.84 17.17 -1.10
CA MET A 1 5.99 17.58 -0.24
C MET A 1 6.98 16.43 -0.03
N ALA A 2 8.30 16.67 -0.11
CA ALA A 2 9.34 15.64 0.14
C ALA A 2 9.27 15.09 1.58
N THR A 3 9.36 13.77 1.73
CA THR A 3 9.27 13.09 3.03
C THR A 3 10.48 13.43 3.89
N GLU A 4 10.26 14.01 5.07
CA GLU A 4 11.35 14.41 5.96
C GLU A 4 11.96 13.18 6.66
N GLN A 5 13.26 13.00 6.51
CA GLN A 5 14.04 11.97 7.15
C GLN A 5 14.98 12.62 8.17
N ARG A 6 14.68 12.45 9.45
CA ARG A 6 15.50 13.02 10.53
C ARG A 6 16.75 12.17 10.77
N ILE A 7 17.92 12.82 10.83
CA ILE A 7 19.23 12.16 10.96
C ILE A 7 19.88 12.56 12.28
N PHE A 8 20.04 11.61 13.19
CA PHE A 8 20.62 11.85 14.51
C PHE A 8 22.15 11.84 14.42
N ILE A 9 22.82 12.96 14.74
CA ILE A 9 24.28 13.07 14.70
C ILE A 9 24.85 13.01 16.12
N SER A 10 25.49 11.88 16.45
CA SER A 10 26.16 11.65 17.74
C SER A 10 27.67 11.77 17.65
N SER A 11 28.28 12.37 18.68
CA SER A 11 29.73 12.40 18.89
C SER A 11 30.07 13.07 20.23
N LYS A 12 31.35 13.02 20.63
CA LYS A 12 31.86 13.86 21.71
C LYS A 12 31.91 15.34 21.26
N MET A 13 31.06 16.16 21.87
CA MET A 13 30.69 17.51 21.38
C MET A 13 31.85 18.46 21.06
N HIS A 14 32.92 18.49 21.86
CA HIS A 14 33.98 19.49 21.72
C HIS A 14 35.09 19.11 20.72
N GLU A 15 35.40 17.82 20.58
CA GLU A 15 36.58 17.38 19.84
C GLU A 15 36.32 17.21 18.33
N LEU A 16 35.06 16.99 17.96
CA LEU A 16 34.64 16.78 16.58
C LEU A 16 33.68 17.87 16.08
N ALA A 17 33.71 19.05 16.69
CA ALA A 17 32.79 20.14 16.36
C ALA A 17 32.84 20.55 14.88
N VAL A 18 34.02 20.55 14.27
CA VAL A 18 34.22 20.90 12.85
C VAL A 18 33.60 19.83 11.94
N GLU A 19 33.83 18.55 12.25
CA GLU A 19 33.29 17.41 11.53
C GLU A 19 31.76 17.36 11.60
N ARG A 20 31.18 17.63 12.78
CA ARG A 20 29.72 17.69 12.96
C ARG A 20 29.09 18.82 12.16
N ALA A 21 29.69 20.02 12.20
CA ALA A 21 29.23 21.15 11.40
C ALA A 21 29.26 20.81 9.90
N ALA A 22 30.33 20.16 9.46
CA ALA A 22 30.47 19.69 8.08
C ALA A 22 29.37 18.69 7.66
N ILE A 23 29.00 17.74 8.52
CA ILE A 23 27.89 16.81 8.24
C ILE A 23 26.54 17.53 8.26
N ASN A 24 26.34 18.44 9.22
CA ASN A 24 25.10 19.21 9.35
C ASN A 24 24.83 20.09 8.11
N GLU A 25 25.88 20.66 7.51
CA GLU A 25 25.78 21.40 6.24
C GLU A 25 25.59 20.48 5.04
N LEU A 26 26.21 19.30 5.06
CA LEU A 26 26.14 18.36 3.94
C LEU A 26 24.76 17.71 3.81
N LEU A 27 24.14 17.31 4.92
CA LEU A 27 22.90 16.51 4.90
C LEU A 27 21.77 17.16 4.09
N PRO A 28 21.43 18.45 4.28
CA PRO A 28 20.38 19.09 3.48
C PRO A 28 20.70 19.14 1.98
N THR A 29 21.98 19.10 1.59
CA THR A 29 22.39 19.12 0.17
C THR A 29 22.32 17.76 -0.51
N LEU A 30 22.20 16.68 0.26
CA LEU A 30 22.08 15.31 -0.23
C LEU A 30 20.64 14.85 -0.36
N GLY A 31 19.68 15.61 0.19
CA GLY A 31 18.26 15.35 -0.03
C GLY A 31 17.95 15.34 -1.52
N GLN A 32 17.31 14.27 -1.99
CA GLN A 32 16.80 14.14 -3.36
C GLN A 32 15.31 14.51 -3.38
N ASP A 33 14.71 14.58 -4.58
CA ASP A 33 13.34 15.05 -4.83
C ASP A 33 12.27 14.39 -3.91
N ILE A 34 12.52 13.15 -3.45
CA ILE A 34 11.60 12.35 -2.61
C ILE A 34 11.86 12.50 -1.09
N PHE A 35 13.12 12.72 -0.67
CA PHE A 35 13.50 12.73 0.74
C PHE A 35 14.27 13.99 1.13
N LYS A 36 13.77 14.70 2.13
CA LYS A 36 14.48 15.81 2.77
C LYS A 36 15.25 15.32 3.99
N LEU A 37 16.57 15.43 3.99
CA LEU A 37 17.39 15.05 5.15
C LEU A 37 17.48 16.21 6.14
N SER A 38 16.93 16.00 7.34
CA SER A 38 16.97 16.99 8.42
C SER A 38 17.92 16.54 9.53
N PRO A 39 19.10 17.18 9.68
CA PRO A 39 20.01 16.85 10.76
C PRO A 39 19.41 17.20 12.12
N TRP A 40 19.70 16.39 13.13
CA TRP A 40 19.44 16.69 14.52
C TRP A 40 20.72 16.60 15.34
N ARG A 41 21.00 17.64 16.11
CA ARG A 41 22.14 17.77 17.02
C ARG A 41 21.68 18.35 18.35
N PHE A 42 22.10 17.72 19.44
CA PHE A 42 21.68 18.11 20.78
C PHE A 42 21.90 19.60 21.10
N GLU A 43 23.08 20.17 20.82
CA GLU A 43 23.38 21.58 21.16
C GLU A 43 22.59 22.62 20.37
N GLY A 44 22.03 22.25 19.22
CA GLY A 44 21.31 23.18 18.34
C GLY A 44 19.79 22.98 18.37
N ASP A 45 19.36 21.72 18.49
CA ASP A 45 17.98 21.33 18.21
C ASP A 45 17.23 20.81 19.46
N ALA A 46 17.94 20.54 20.57
CA ALA A 46 17.29 20.11 21.80
C ALA A 46 16.51 21.28 22.43
N PRO A 47 15.20 21.14 22.72
CA PRO A 47 14.43 22.18 23.37
C PRO A 47 14.80 22.30 24.85
N ALA A 48 14.61 23.48 25.43
CA ALA A 48 14.58 23.62 26.89
C ALA A 48 13.42 22.76 27.44
N SER A 49 13.72 21.88 28.40
CA SER A 49 12.76 20.89 28.90
C SER A 49 13.02 20.59 30.38
N ASP A 50 11.97 20.16 31.09
CA ASP A 50 12.02 19.59 32.44
C ASP A 50 12.38 18.08 32.44
N LYS A 51 12.50 17.47 31.25
CA LYS A 51 12.98 16.09 31.07
C LYS A 51 14.49 15.99 31.27
N SER A 52 14.95 14.79 31.64
CA SER A 52 16.39 14.53 31.70
C SER A 52 17.03 14.64 30.31
N ILE A 53 18.30 15.08 30.24
CA ILE A 53 19.11 15.12 29.01
C ILE A 53 19.03 13.80 28.25
N ARG A 54 19.08 12.68 29.00
CA ARG A 54 18.96 11.33 28.46
C ARG A 54 17.63 11.10 27.74
N GLN A 55 16.53 11.47 28.38
CA GLN A 55 15.22 11.30 27.80
C GLN A 55 15.04 12.15 26.53
N VAL A 56 15.59 13.37 26.51
CA VAL A 56 15.51 14.27 25.34
C VAL A 56 16.22 13.67 24.12
N TYR A 57 17.44 13.13 24.27
CA TYR A 57 18.12 12.53 23.12
C TYR A 57 17.50 11.18 22.71
N LEU A 58 16.98 10.40 23.65
CA LEU A 58 16.31 9.13 23.35
C LEU A 58 15.03 9.34 22.54
N GLU A 59 14.22 10.34 22.91
CA GLU A 59 13.03 10.73 22.14
C GLU A 59 13.41 11.25 20.74
N ALA A 60 14.47 12.04 20.63
CA ALA A 60 14.97 12.48 19.32
C ALA A 60 15.49 11.32 18.46
N LEU A 61 16.18 10.37 19.09
CA LEU A 61 16.71 9.18 18.43
C LEU A 61 15.58 8.27 17.91
N GLN A 62 14.54 8.00 18.71
CA GLN A 62 13.38 7.21 18.27
C GLN A 62 12.67 7.80 17.05
N ASN A 63 12.70 9.12 16.91
CA ASN A 63 12.10 9.84 15.79
C ASN A 63 13.09 10.06 14.62
N SER A 64 14.23 9.37 14.62
CA SER A 64 15.26 9.50 13.59
C SER A 64 15.32 8.25 12.71
N ALA A 65 15.45 8.47 11.40
CA ALA A 65 15.53 7.42 10.40
C ALA A 65 16.94 6.79 10.31
N LEU A 66 17.96 7.55 10.73
CA LEU A 66 19.36 7.13 10.70
C LEU A 66 20.12 7.75 11.87
N TYR A 67 20.99 6.95 12.46
CA TYR A 67 22.01 7.36 13.41
C TYR A 67 23.38 7.49 12.72
N ILE A 68 24.05 8.63 12.90
CA ILE A 68 25.44 8.85 12.47
C ILE A 68 26.31 9.06 13.72
N GLY A 69 27.21 8.12 13.99
CA GLY A 69 28.17 8.19 15.08
C GLY A 69 29.56 8.60 14.61
N LEU A 70 30.11 9.69 15.16
CA LEU A 70 31.48 10.13 14.92
C LEU A 70 32.38 9.85 16.13
N PHE A 71 33.52 9.20 15.88
CA PHE A 71 34.48 8.78 16.90
C PHE A 71 35.90 9.23 16.53
N TRP A 72 36.76 9.44 17.53
CA TRP A 72 38.18 9.76 17.31
C TRP A 72 39.11 9.01 18.27
N ASN A 73 39.70 9.70 19.24
CA ASN A 73 40.61 9.15 20.24
C ASN A 73 39.93 8.97 21.60
N ASP A 74 38.85 9.70 21.87
CA ASP A 74 38.01 9.53 23.04
C ASP A 74 36.53 9.50 22.60
N PHE A 75 35.62 9.09 23.49
CA PHE A 75 34.19 8.99 23.23
C PHE A 75 33.38 9.36 24.48
N GLY A 76 32.14 9.80 24.29
CA GLY A 76 31.22 9.98 25.41
C GLY A 76 30.54 8.66 25.77
N GLU A 77 30.40 8.34 27.07
CA GLU A 77 29.63 7.17 27.52
C GLU A 77 28.21 7.17 26.94
N TRP A 78 27.63 8.35 26.76
CA TRP A 78 26.30 8.53 26.14
C TRP A 78 26.27 8.24 24.64
N THR A 79 27.36 8.46 23.89
CA THR A 79 27.45 8.12 22.47
C THR A 79 27.37 6.60 22.26
N VAL A 80 27.84 5.81 23.22
CA VAL A 80 27.68 4.36 23.18
C VAL A 80 26.26 3.94 23.58
N ASP A 81 25.66 4.55 24.63
CA ASP A 81 24.24 4.28 24.97
C ASP A 81 23.31 4.63 23.79
N GLU A 82 23.51 5.76 23.11
CA GLU A 82 22.76 6.13 21.91
C GLU A 82 22.92 5.09 20.79
N PHE A 83 24.14 4.64 20.52
CA PHE A 83 24.39 3.60 19.52
C PHE A 83 23.71 2.27 19.88
N GLU A 84 23.81 1.83 21.13
CA GLU A 84 23.18 0.60 21.61
C GLU A 84 21.65 0.70 21.52
N ARG A 85 21.06 1.84 21.87
CA ARG A 85 19.62 2.08 21.73
C ARG A 85 19.15 2.13 20.29
N ALA A 86 19.92 2.78 19.41
CA ALA A 86 19.66 2.74 17.97
C ALA A 86 19.68 1.29 17.47
N THR A 87 20.58 0.45 18.00
CA THR A 87 20.66 -0.97 17.68
C THR A 87 19.41 -1.72 18.13
N GLU A 88 19.01 -1.55 19.39
CA GLU A 88 17.83 -2.19 19.98
C GLU A 88 16.53 -1.79 19.26
N TRP A 89 16.43 -0.54 18.80
CA TRP A 89 15.25 -0.02 18.11
C TRP A 89 15.27 -0.23 16.59
N GLY A 90 16.29 -0.90 16.06
CA GLY A 90 16.41 -1.16 14.63
C GLY A 90 16.60 0.10 13.79
N ILE A 91 17.10 1.18 14.40
CA ILE A 91 17.48 2.39 13.67
C ILE A 91 18.80 2.10 12.95
N GLU A 92 18.89 2.46 11.68
CA GLU A 92 20.10 2.25 10.89
C GLU A 92 21.26 3.09 11.45
N ARG A 93 22.48 2.56 11.42
CA ARG A 93 23.65 3.15 12.10
C ARG A 93 24.84 3.23 11.16
N HIS A 94 25.33 4.45 10.93
CA HIS A 94 26.59 4.69 10.22
C HIS A 94 27.67 5.13 11.22
N LEU A 95 28.82 4.46 11.19
CA LEU A 95 29.99 4.79 12.03
C LEU A 95 31.11 5.40 11.21
N TYR A 96 31.60 6.56 11.64
CA TYR A 96 32.78 7.20 11.06
C TYR A 96 33.82 7.44 12.14
N VAL A 97 35.06 7.01 11.88
CA VAL A 97 36.16 7.04 12.84
C VAL A 97 37.32 7.85 12.30
N LYS A 98 37.68 8.92 13.00
CA LYS A 98 38.83 9.77 12.66
C LYS A 98 40.13 9.02 12.95
N ASN A 99 40.98 8.87 11.95
CA ASN A 99 42.24 8.15 12.04
C ASN A 99 43.44 9.11 12.07
N VAL A 100 43.47 9.99 13.07
CA VAL A 100 44.58 10.92 13.33
C VAL A 100 45.13 10.61 14.72
N ASP A 101 46.42 10.32 14.83
CA ASP A 101 47.09 9.87 16.06
C ASP A 101 46.38 8.67 16.74
N PRO A 102 46.13 7.54 16.03
CA PRO A 102 45.35 6.42 16.56
C PRO A 102 45.97 5.77 17.80
N GLU A 103 47.28 5.93 18.00
CA GLU A 103 48.01 5.48 19.19
C GLU A 103 47.50 6.12 20.49
N ARG A 104 46.75 7.22 20.40
CA ARG A 104 46.15 7.93 21.55
C ARG A 104 44.71 7.49 21.84
N ARG A 105 44.17 6.51 21.11
CA ARG A 105 42.77 6.09 21.25
C ARG A 105 42.53 5.36 22.57
N ASP A 106 41.45 5.73 23.28
CA ASP A 106 41.01 5.07 24.51
C ASP A 106 40.83 3.56 24.24
N PRO A 107 41.46 2.68 25.04
CA PRO A 107 41.33 1.23 24.87
C PRO A 107 39.88 0.72 24.89
N ARG A 108 38.98 1.38 25.63
CA ARG A 108 37.55 1.06 25.67
C ARG A 108 36.85 1.38 24.36
N LEU A 109 37.23 2.49 23.73
CA LEU A 109 36.74 2.84 22.39
C LEU A 109 37.23 1.82 21.36
N GLN A 110 38.51 1.44 21.43
CA GLN A 110 39.06 0.42 20.53
C GLN A 110 38.31 -0.92 20.69
N ALA A 111 38.07 -1.38 21.93
CA ALA A 111 37.30 -2.59 22.19
C ALA A 111 35.85 -2.50 21.65
N PHE A 112 35.20 -1.34 21.78
CA PHE A 112 33.88 -1.10 21.18
C PHE A 112 33.93 -1.20 19.65
N LEU A 113 34.89 -0.53 19.00
CA LEU A 113 35.05 -0.55 17.54
C LEU A 113 35.40 -1.95 17.02
N ASP A 114 36.23 -2.70 17.75
CA ASP A 114 36.58 -4.08 17.40
C ASP A 114 35.35 -4.99 17.48
N LYS A 115 34.51 -4.84 18.52
CA LYS A 115 33.22 -5.54 18.63
C LYS A 115 32.29 -5.18 17.48
N GLN A 116 32.23 -3.90 17.09
CA GLN A 116 31.41 -3.48 15.96
C GLN A 116 32.01 -3.90 14.62
N SER A 117 33.31 -4.20 14.52
CA SER A 117 33.96 -4.62 13.27
C SER A 117 33.97 -6.13 13.09
N ASP A 118 33.20 -6.87 13.90
CA ASP A 118 33.03 -8.31 13.72
C ASP A 118 32.48 -8.62 12.33
N VAL A 119 33.17 -9.50 11.59
CA VAL A 119 32.87 -9.77 10.18
C VAL A 119 31.47 -10.40 9.98
N ARG A 120 30.93 -11.06 11.00
CA ARG A 120 29.65 -11.77 10.92
C ARG A 120 28.49 -10.98 11.53
N PHE A 121 28.74 -10.22 12.59
CA PHE A 121 27.67 -9.58 13.38
C PHE A 121 27.83 -8.08 13.59
N GLY A 122 28.96 -7.53 13.12
CA GLY A 122 29.29 -6.12 13.22
C GLY A 122 28.71 -5.26 12.09
N ILE A 123 29.01 -3.97 12.14
CA ILE A 123 28.76 -3.00 11.08
C ILE A 123 30.09 -2.47 10.55
N THR A 124 30.14 -2.03 9.29
CA THR A 124 31.39 -1.54 8.69
C THR A 124 31.69 -0.09 9.10
N PRO A 125 32.71 0.20 9.92
CA PRO A 125 33.10 1.56 10.23
C PRO A 125 33.88 2.18 9.08
N ARG A 126 33.73 3.49 8.90
CA ARG A 126 34.38 4.26 7.84
C ARG A 126 35.44 5.19 8.41
N TRP A 127 36.69 4.97 8.01
CA TRP A 127 37.85 5.67 8.57
C TRP A 127 38.18 6.90 7.75
N PHE A 128 38.33 8.06 8.39
CA PHE A 128 38.64 9.31 7.71
C PHE A 128 39.81 10.05 8.34
N THR A 129 40.54 10.83 7.55
CA THR A 129 41.71 11.61 8.02
C THR A 129 41.50 13.13 7.96
N SER A 130 40.50 13.59 7.22
CA SER A 130 40.17 15.01 7.05
C SER A 130 38.66 15.24 6.91
N VAL A 131 38.22 16.49 7.02
CA VAL A 131 36.80 16.87 6.83
C VAL A 131 36.33 16.60 5.40
N GLY A 132 37.18 16.82 4.40
CA GLY A 132 36.84 16.54 2.99
C GLY A 132 36.60 15.05 2.75
N ASP A 133 37.48 14.22 3.32
CA ASP A 133 37.38 12.76 3.31
C ASP A 133 36.11 12.27 4.03
N LEU A 134 35.80 12.84 5.20
CA LEU A 134 34.54 12.57 5.90
C LEU A 134 33.31 12.91 5.04
N LYS A 135 33.27 14.10 4.43
CA LYS A 135 32.14 14.53 3.58
C LYS A 135 31.92 13.55 2.42
N GLU A 136 32.99 13.07 1.80
CA GLU A 136 32.89 12.13 0.69
C GLU A 136 32.39 10.76 1.13
N GLN A 137 32.89 10.23 2.25
CA GLN A 137 32.44 8.95 2.79
C GLN A 137 30.99 9.00 3.26
N VAL A 138 30.58 10.11 3.88
CA VAL A 138 29.19 10.36 4.28
C VAL A 138 28.28 10.46 3.07
N ARG A 139 28.66 11.23 2.04
CA ARG A 139 27.93 11.32 0.77
C ARG A 139 27.69 9.96 0.16
N LYS A 140 28.77 9.17 -0.05
CA LYS A 140 28.67 7.85 -0.67
C LYS A 140 27.77 6.89 0.10
N SER A 141 27.83 6.92 1.43
CA SER A 141 27.00 6.05 2.27
C SER A 141 25.54 6.50 2.30
N LEU A 142 25.27 7.80 2.22
CA LEU A 142 23.92 8.35 2.21
C LEU A 142 23.23 8.31 0.85
N GLU A 143 23.95 8.50 -0.25
CA GLU A 143 23.40 8.29 -1.59
C GLU A 143 22.92 6.85 -1.76
N LYS A 144 23.68 5.89 -1.23
CA LYS A 144 23.28 4.49 -1.14
C LYS A 144 22.03 4.33 -0.26
N TRP A 145 22.06 4.87 0.95
CA TRP A 145 20.96 4.79 1.91
C TRP A 145 19.65 5.38 1.35
N LEU A 146 19.74 6.51 0.66
CA LEU A 146 18.65 7.16 -0.04
C LEU A 146 18.15 6.32 -1.21
N LEU A 147 19.04 5.75 -2.02
CA LEU A 147 18.66 4.89 -3.14
C LEU A 147 17.94 3.62 -2.65
N ASP A 148 18.44 2.99 -1.59
CA ASP A 148 17.83 1.81 -0.97
C ASP A 148 16.44 2.16 -0.41
N ARG A 149 16.31 3.30 0.30
CA ARG A 149 15.01 3.80 0.76
C ARG A 149 14.10 4.25 -0.36
N GLN A 150 14.64 4.76 -1.45
CA GLN A 150 13.86 5.15 -2.60
C GLN A 150 13.30 3.88 -3.23
N ILE A 151 14.12 2.88 -3.52
CA ILE A 151 13.66 1.57 -4.00
C ILE A 151 12.59 0.95 -3.07
N ALA A 152 12.70 1.14 -1.76
CA ALA A 152 11.73 0.64 -0.79
C ALA A 152 10.49 1.53 -0.56
N TYR A 153 10.60 2.84 -0.81
CA TYR A 153 9.48 3.79 -0.76
C TYR A 153 8.50 3.50 -1.89
N HIS A 154 9.02 3.16 -3.06
CA HIS A 154 8.19 2.87 -4.22
C HIS A 154 7.43 1.56 -4.09
N SER A 155 7.71 0.66 -3.14
CA SER A 155 6.93 -0.58 -3.00
C SER A 155 5.59 -0.31 -2.33
N ALA A 156 4.49 -0.37 -3.08
CA ALA A 156 3.16 -0.23 -2.48
C ALA A 156 2.85 -1.35 -1.49
N ILE A 157 2.19 -0.95 -0.40
CA ILE A 157 1.65 -1.89 0.57
C ILE A 157 0.51 -2.65 -0.07
N SER A 158 0.57 -3.97 -0.04
CA SER A 158 -0.53 -4.84 -0.40
C SER A 158 -0.82 -5.82 0.72
N ALA A 159 -2.08 -6.23 0.84
CA ALA A 159 -2.52 -7.21 1.82
C ALA A 159 -3.50 -8.20 1.19
N VAL A 160 -3.27 -9.49 1.43
CA VAL A 160 -4.08 -10.61 0.92
C VAL A 160 -4.55 -11.44 2.11
N TYR A 161 -5.85 -11.76 2.14
CA TYR A 161 -6.42 -12.70 3.10
C TYR A 161 -6.66 -14.05 2.44
N ALA A 162 -5.69 -14.94 2.56
CA ALA A 162 -5.74 -16.28 1.99
C ALA A 162 -6.50 -17.22 2.92
N ARG A 163 -7.58 -17.83 2.43
CA ARG A 163 -8.36 -18.85 3.16
C ARG A 163 -7.93 -20.26 2.80
N THR A 164 -7.26 -20.43 1.66
CA THR A 164 -6.71 -21.70 1.22
C THR A 164 -5.21 -21.56 0.93
N PRO A 165 -4.44 -22.66 0.98
CA PRO A 165 -3.03 -22.64 0.62
C PRO A 165 -2.77 -22.10 -0.79
N ASP A 166 -3.68 -22.33 -1.74
CA ASP A 166 -3.52 -21.87 -3.13
C ASP A 166 -3.67 -20.34 -3.28
N ASP A 167 -4.30 -19.67 -2.32
CA ASP A 167 -4.50 -18.22 -2.33
C ASP A 167 -3.28 -17.44 -1.81
N ILE A 168 -2.26 -18.14 -1.27
CA ILE A 168 -1.08 -17.49 -0.69
C ILE A 168 -0.17 -16.98 -1.82
N PRO A 169 0.20 -15.70 -1.79
CA PRO A 169 0.99 -15.09 -2.84
C PRO A 169 2.44 -15.59 -2.87
N ASP A 170 3.11 -15.36 -4.00
CA ASP A 170 4.55 -15.57 -4.19
C ASP A 170 5.09 -16.99 -3.90
N GLN A 171 4.23 -18.01 -3.92
CA GLN A 171 4.66 -19.40 -3.80
C GLN A 171 5.55 -19.82 -4.98
N PRO A 172 6.74 -20.42 -4.72
CA PRO A 172 7.56 -20.98 -5.77
C PRO A 172 6.91 -22.26 -6.34
N LYS A 173 7.08 -22.51 -7.65
CA LYS A 173 6.64 -23.79 -8.28
C LYS A 173 7.20 -25.01 -7.56
N LYS A 174 8.42 -24.88 -7.03
CA LYS A 174 9.07 -25.87 -6.18
C LYS A 174 10.14 -25.18 -5.35
N LEU A 175 10.09 -25.36 -4.03
CA LEU A 175 11.19 -24.99 -3.14
C LEU A 175 12.33 -26.01 -3.28
N ILE A 176 13.56 -25.54 -3.43
CA ILE A 176 14.77 -26.38 -3.50
C ILE A 176 15.61 -26.13 -2.26
N GLY A 177 15.91 -27.21 -1.53
CA GLY A 177 16.64 -27.15 -0.27
C GLY A 177 15.82 -26.56 0.87
N ARG A 178 16.48 -26.33 2.02
CA ARG A 178 15.91 -25.67 3.21
C ARG A 178 14.76 -26.43 3.89
N SER A 179 14.73 -27.76 3.76
CA SER A 179 13.76 -28.61 4.47
C SER A 179 13.87 -28.44 5.98
N ASP A 180 15.10 -28.42 6.50
CA ASP A 180 15.38 -28.21 7.94
C ASP A 180 14.76 -26.89 8.44
N LEU A 181 14.90 -25.79 7.69
CA LEU A 181 14.33 -24.49 8.05
C LEU A 181 12.80 -24.47 7.96
N ILE A 182 12.20 -25.18 7.00
CA ILE A 182 10.74 -25.27 6.91
C ILE A 182 10.17 -26.00 8.13
N GLU A 183 10.79 -27.11 8.54
CA GLU A 183 10.37 -27.85 9.73
C GLU A 183 10.47 -26.97 10.98
N GLU A 184 11.59 -26.25 11.15
CA GLU A 184 11.79 -25.33 12.26
C GLU A 184 10.78 -24.16 12.28
N ILE A 185 10.50 -23.55 11.12
CA ILE A 185 9.47 -22.49 11.02
C ILE A 185 8.09 -23.02 11.40
N GLN A 186 7.74 -24.23 10.94
CA GLN A 186 6.44 -24.82 11.22
C GLN A 186 6.24 -25.05 12.72
N GLU A 187 7.21 -25.66 13.38
CA GLU A 187 7.17 -25.90 14.83
C GLU A 187 6.97 -24.58 15.60
N LEU A 188 7.74 -23.54 15.26
CA LEU A 188 7.63 -22.23 15.91
C LEU A 188 6.27 -21.55 15.68
N LEU A 189 5.75 -21.60 14.45
CA LEU A 189 4.45 -20.98 14.14
C LEU A 189 3.28 -21.73 14.79
N GLU A 190 3.36 -23.05 14.93
CA GLU A 190 2.35 -23.86 15.64
C GLU A 190 2.33 -23.54 17.14
N ASP A 191 3.48 -23.20 17.73
CA ASP A 191 3.59 -22.74 19.12
C ASP A 191 3.14 -21.27 19.31
N GLY A 192 2.78 -20.58 18.23
CA GLY A 192 2.31 -19.19 18.27
C GLY A 192 3.43 -18.16 18.40
N GLU A 193 4.67 -18.55 18.08
CA GLU A 193 5.85 -17.70 18.15
C GLU A 193 5.90 -16.67 17.02
N ARG A 194 6.69 -15.62 17.23
CA ARG A 194 6.94 -14.57 16.24
C ARG A 194 8.33 -14.75 15.67
N VAL A 195 8.40 -15.12 14.39
CA VAL A 195 9.62 -15.55 13.73
C VAL A 195 10.08 -14.51 12.72
N LEU A 196 11.36 -14.12 12.78
CA LEU A 196 12.02 -13.32 11.76
C LEU A 196 12.85 -14.23 10.84
N LEU A 197 12.53 -14.24 9.55
CA LEU A 197 13.43 -14.71 8.51
C LEU A 197 14.35 -13.56 8.10
N HIS A 198 15.57 -13.60 8.62
CA HIS A 198 16.61 -12.62 8.33
C HIS A 198 17.48 -13.11 7.18
N GLY A 199 17.90 -12.22 6.29
CA GLY A 199 18.92 -12.55 5.31
C GLY A 199 19.00 -11.60 4.14
N PHE A 200 20.03 -11.78 3.34
CA PHE A 200 20.32 -10.94 2.19
C PHE A 200 19.24 -11.01 1.10
N GLY A 201 19.09 -9.94 0.30
CA GLY A 201 18.13 -9.89 -0.81
C GLY A 201 18.38 -10.99 -1.85
N GLY A 202 17.32 -11.64 -2.32
CA GLY A 202 17.40 -12.73 -3.31
C GLY A 202 17.87 -14.10 -2.80
N MET A 203 18.04 -14.27 -1.48
CA MET A 203 18.27 -15.59 -0.88
C MET A 203 17.02 -16.49 -0.91
N GLY A 204 15.82 -15.93 -1.04
CA GLY A 204 14.56 -16.70 -1.10
C GLY A 204 13.73 -16.67 0.18
N LYS A 205 13.86 -15.63 1.01
CA LYS A 205 13.07 -15.44 2.24
C LYS A 205 11.56 -15.42 1.98
N SER A 206 11.10 -14.62 1.03
CA SER A 206 9.67 -14.52 0.67
C SER A 206 9.14 -15.85 0.14
N ALA A 207 9.91 -16.56 -0.68
CA ALA A 207 9.55 -17.90 -1.16
C ALA A 207 9.48 -18.93 -0.02
N LEU A 208 10.41 -18.86 0.94
CA LEU A 208 10.40 -19.71 2.14
C LEU A 208 9.19 -19.40 3.03
N ALA A 209 8.87 -18.12 3.22
CA ALA A 209 7.71 -17.67 3.98
C ALA A 209 6.39 -18.09 3.33
N ALA A 210 6.27 -17.97 2.01
CA ALA A 210 5.07 -18.39 1.27
C ALA A 210 4.81 -19.90 1.43
N VAL A 211 5.87 -20.73 1.32
CA VAL A 211 5.75 -22.18 1.54
C VAL A 211 5.43 -22.51 3.00
N ALA A 212 6.06 -21.85 3.95
CA ALA A 212 5.78 -22.04 5.37
C ALA A 212 4.31 -21.67 5.70
N ALA A 213 3.83 -20.54 5.19
CA ALA A 213 2.45 -20.10 5.38
C ALA A 213 1.44 -21.05 4.71
N ALA A 214 1.74 -21.57 3.52
CA ALA A 214 0.90 -22.56 2.84
C ALA A 214 0.82 -23.87 3.62
N ASN A 215 1.94 -24.34 4.14
CA ASN A 215 1.95 -25.52 4.98
C ASN A 215 1.18 -25.29 6.30
N TYR A 216 1.37 -24.14 6.95
CA TYR A 216 0.63 -23.78 8.16
C TYR A 216 -0.89 -23.75 7.91
N SER A 217 -1.33 -23.12 6.83
CA SER A 217 -2.76 -23.07 6.45
C SER A 217 -3.31 -24.47 6.15
N ALA A 218 -2.54 -25.32 5.48
CA ALA A 218 -2.93 -26.70 5.18
C ALA A 218 -3.08 -27.57 6.45
N VAL A 219 -2.20 -27.38 7.44
CA VAL A 219 -2.21 -28.15 8.70
C VAL A 219 -3.29 -27.65 9.66
N THR A 220 -3.38 -26.34 9.87
CA THR A 220 -4.27 -25.74 10.88
C THR A 220 -5.69 -25.46 10.37
N SER A 221 -5.90 -25.48 9.05
CA SER A 221 -7.08 -24.90 8.38
C SER A 221 -7.30 -23.42 8.73
N GLY A 222 -6.25 -22.73 9.21
CA GLY A 222 -6.26 -21.31 9.56
C GLY A 222 -6.06 -20.42 8.33
N ALA A 223 -6.66 -19.23 8.37
CA ALA A 223 -6.44 -18.20 7.36
C ALA A 223 -5.07 -17.54 7.53
N VAL A 224 -4.51 -17.07 6.42
CA VAL A 224 -3.25 -16.32 6.38
C VAL A 224 -3.52 -14.90 5.92
N LEU A 225 -3.07 -13.93 6.70
CA LEU A 225 -3.04 -12.53 6.32
C LEU A 225 -1.62 -12.17 5.87
N TRP A 226 -1.41 -12.13 4.56
CA TRP A 226 -0.13 -11.78 3.95
C TRP A 226 -0.09 -10.30 3.65
N VAL A 227 0.81 -9.55 4.28
CA VAL A 227 1.02 -8.11 4.04
C VAL A 227 2.42 -7.88 3.51
N LYS A 228 2.52 -7.25 2.34
CA LYS A 228 3.78 -6.72 1.83
C LYS A 228 4.00 -5.34 2.44
N ALA A 229 4.95 -5.25 3.36
CA ALA A 229 5.11 -4.06 4.20
C ALA A 229 6.06 -3.02 3.59
N GLY A 230 7.15 -3.44 2.94
CA GLY A 230 8.13 -2.53 2.36
C GLY A 230 8.71 -1.55 3.39
N ALA A 231 8.86 -0.28 2.98
CA ALA A 231 9.28 0.82 3.85
C ALA A 231 8.14 1.52 4.59
N ALA A 232 6.91 1.01 4.54
CA ALA A 232 5.74 1.68 5.08
C ALA A 232 5.81 1.96 6.58
N ASP A 233 5.14 3.04 6.97
CA ASP A 233 4.82 3.30 8.37
C ASP A 233 3.68 2.40 8.87
N ALA A 234 3.44 2.42 10.18
CA ALA A 234 2.46 1.54 10.84
C ALA A 234 1.01 1.78 10.35
N ASP A 235 0.62 3.04 10.17
CA ASP A 235 -0.76 3.39 9.85
C ASP A 235 -1.21 2.85 8.48
N PRO A 236 -0.43 2.99 7.40
CA PRO A 236 -0.73 2.34 6.13
C PRO A 236 -0.83 0.80 6.22
N ILE A 237 0.01 0.15 7.05
CA ILE A 237 -0.09 -1.30 7.30
C ILE A 237 -1.42 -1.61 8.02
N PHE A 238 -1.80 -0.81 9.01
CA PHE A 238 -3.08 -0.98 9.73
C PHE A 238 -4.28 -0.80 8.81
N GLU A 239 -4.22 0.16 7.90
CA GLU A 239 -5.26 0.38 6.88
C GLU A 239 -5.38 -0.81 5.94
N ALA A 240 -4.25 -1.34 5.47
CA ALA A 240 -4.24 -2.53 4.61
C ALA A 240 -4.85 -3.74 5.34
N VAL A 241 -4.44 -4.00 6.59
CA VAL A 241 -4.99 -5.08 7.42
C VAL A 241 -6.49 -4.91 7.63
N ALA A 242 -6.93 -3.72 8.04
CA ALA A 242 -8.35 -3.47 8.30
C ALA A 242 -9.19 -3.57 7.04
N ARG A 243 -8.71 -3.05 5.90
CA ARG A 243 -9.40 -3.17 4.61
C ARG A 243 -9.58 -4.62 4.18
N THR A 244 -8.51 -5.39 4.27
CA THR A 244 -8.51 -6.81 3.89
C THR A 244 -9.41 -7.67 4.79
N LEU A 245 -9.72 -7.19 6.01
CA LEU A 245 -10.64 -7.82 6.95
C LEU A 245 -12.01 -7.13 7.05
N ASP A 246 -12.31 -6.18 6.14
CA ASP A 246 -13.55 -5.39 6.10
C ASP A 246 -13.89 -4.66 7.42
N ALA A 247 -12.86 -4.08 8.05
CA ALA A 247 -12.92 -3.43 9.35
C ALA A 247 -12.44 -1.97 9.34
N GLN A 248 -12.48 -1.30 8.18
CA GLN A 248 -12.00 0.08 7.99
C GLN A 248 -12.68 1.05 8.95
N GLN A 249 -14.00 0.91 9.14
CA GLN A 249 -14.79 1.78 10.03
C GLN A 249 -14.33 1.69 11.49
N ALA A 250 -13.82 0.54 11.94
CA ALA A 250 -13.38 0.36 13.33
C ALA A 250 -12.07 1.11 13.63
N ILE A 251 -11.28 1.43 12.60
CA ILE A 251 -10.04 2.22 12.75
C ILE A 251 -10.18 3.65 12.21
N ALA A 252 -11.32 3.98 11.61
CA ALA A 252 -11.65 5.29 11.07
C ALA A 252 -11.69 6.35 12.19
N GLY A 253 -11.00 7.48 11.99
CA GLY A 253 -10.97 8.60 12.94
C GLY A 253 -10.23 8.36 14.26
N VAL A 254 -9.73 7.15 14.52
CA VAL A 254 -8.90 6.85 15.71
C VAL A 254 -7.41 6.85 15.37
N THR A 255 -6.60 7.43 16.26
CA THR A 255 -5.16 7.59 16.09
C THR A 255 -4.38 7.05 17.29
N GLY A 256 -3.08 6.82 17.11
CA GLY A 256 -2.18 6.37 18.18
C GLY A 256 -2.64 5.08 18.87
N ASP A 257 -2.61 5.07 20.21
CA ASP A 257 -2.90 3.88 21.01
C ASP A 257 -4.32 3.35 20.85
N ALA A 258 -5.31 4.21 20.56
CA ALA A 258 -6.68 3.78 20.32
C ALA A 258 -6.78 2.95 19.03
N ARG A 259 -6.04 3.34 17.98
CA ARG A 259 -5.96 2.61 16.72
C ARG A 259 -5.30 1.23 16.90
N VAL A 260 -4.23 1.17 17.70
CA VAL A 260 -3.56 -0.09 18.07
C VAL A 260 -4.52 -1.03 18.80
N GLN A 261 -5.37 -0.52 19.70
CA GLN A 261 -6.37 -1.32 20.41
C GLN A 261 -7.48 -1.83 19.49
N ALA A 262 -7.99 -0.98 18.59
CA ALA A 262 -8.99 -1.37 17.61
C ALA A 262 -8.48 -2.50 16.71
N LEU A 263 -7.25 -2.36 16.18
CA LEU A 263 -6.64 -3.40 15.36
C LEU A 263 -6.40 -4.70 16.15
N ARG A 264 -6.00 -4.59 17.42
CA ARG A 264 -5.88 -5.77 18.30
C ARG A 264 -7.21 -6.52 18.43
N HIS A 265 -8.32 -5.81 18.54
CA HIS A 265 -9.64 -6.43 18.62
C HIS A 265 -9.99 -7.17 17.32
N ILE A 266 -9.80 -6.52 16.18
CA ILE A 266 -10.00 -7.10 14.84
C ILE A 266 -9.19 -8.40 14.69
N LEU A 267 -7.89 -8.36 15.03
CA LEU A 267 -7.00 -9.52 14.91
C LEU A 267 -7.28 -10.62 15.95
N ALA A 268 -7.82 -10.26 17.12
CA ALA A 268 -8.22 -11.23 18.14
C ALA A 268 -9.47 -12.03 17.74
N GLU A 269 -10.36 -11.43 16.94
CA GLU A 269 -11.51 -12.11 16.34
C GLU A 269 -11.11 -12.96 15.15
N ALA A 270 -10.33 -12.40 14.20
CA ALA A 270 -9.97 -13.10 12.96
C ALA A 270 -8.94 -14.23 13.17
N ARG A 271 -8.01 -14.05 14.13
CA ARG A 271 -6.91 -14.98 14.46
C ARG A 271 -6.14 -15.60 13.27
N PRO A 272 -5.69 -14.82 12.27
CA PRO A 272 -4.90 -15.37 11.18
C PRO A 272 -3.44 -15.63 11.59
N LEU A 273 -2.73 -16.48 10.84
CA LEU A 273 -1.27 -16.34 10.73
C LEU A 273 -1.00 -15.03 10.00
N ILE A 274 -0.17 -14.17 10.56
CA ILE A 274 0.22 -12.92 9.90
C ILE A 274 1.59 -13.11 9.27
N VAL A 275 1.71 -12.81 7.98
CA VAL A 275 3.00 -12.73 7.30
C VAL A 275 3.27 -11.28 6.92
N LEU A 276 4.35 -10.71 7.43
CA LEU A 276 4.85 -9.39 7.01
C LEU A 276 6.06 -9.60 6.11
N ASP A 277 5.84 -9.54 4.80
CA ASP A 277 6.89 -9.73 3.81
C ASP A 277 7.61 -8.41 3.50
N ASP A 278 8.94 -8.51 3.39
CA ASP A 278 9.87 -7.45 3.05
C ASP A 278 9.73 -6.22 3.96
N VAL A 279 9.93 -6.39 5.27
CA VAL A 279 9.87 -5.30 6.26
C VAL A 279 11.18 -4.51 6.28
N TRP A 280 11.13 -3.19 6.08
CA TRP A 280 12.29 -2.29 6.17
C TRP A 280 12.21 -1.34 7.36
N ASN A 281 11.00 -1.08 7.87
CA ASN A 281 10.75 -0.09 8.93
C ASN A 281 10.54 -0.78 10.29
N GLY A 282 11.57 -0.76 11.15
CA GLY A 282 11.51 -1.32 12.50
C GLY A 282 10.54 -0.61 13.43
N GLY A 283 10.36 0.71 13.26
CA GLY A 283 9.39 1.50 14.04
C GLY A 283 7.95 1.09 13.73
N ALA A 284 7.65 0.91 12.44
CA ALA A 284 6.35 0.40 11.99
C ALA A 284 6.08 -1.01 12.53
N LEU A 285 7.06 -1.91 12.41
CA LEU A 285 6.97 -3.27 12.95
C LEU A 285 6.69 -3.25 14.46
N ALA A 286 7.37 -2.40 15.24
CA ALA A 286 7.13 -2.29 16.67
C ALA A 286 5.68 -1.89 17.01
N HIS A 287 5.05 -1.03 16.20
CA HIS A 287 3.65 -0.67 16.37
C HIS A 287 2.70 -1.83 15.99
N VAL A 288 2.99 -2.56 14.91
CA VAL A 288 2.25 -3.76 14.54
C VAL A 288 2.31 -4.80 15.66
N LEU A 289 3.50 -5.07 16.21
CA LEU A 289 3.68 -5.99 17.33
C LEU A 289 2.85 -5.60 18.57
N ARG A 290 2.65 -4.30 18.83
CA ARG A 290 1.76 -3.83 19.90
C ARG A 290 0.30 -4.13 19.58
N ALA A 291 -0.11 -4.14 18.32
CA ALA A 291 -1.47 -4.49 17.92
C ALA A 291 -1.72 -6.00 17.95
N LEU A 292 -0.70 -6.85 17.90
CA LEU A 292 -0.89 -8.30 17.90
C LEU A 292 -1.34 -8.85 19.27
N PRO A 293 -2.40 -9.69 19.30
CA PRO A 293 -2.72 -10.51 20.47
C PRO A 293 -1.53 -11.40 20.88
N ARG A 294 -1.49 -11.79 22.16
CA ARG A 294 -0.51 -12.77 22.64
C ARG A 294 -0.81 -14.15 22.06
N GLY A 295 0.23 -14.86 21.62
CA GLY A 295 0.13 -16.19 21.01
C GLY A 295 -0.47 -16.21 19.60
N LEU A 296 -0.63 -15.05 18.96
CA LEU A 296 -0.96 -14.99 17.54
C LEU A 296 0.35 -15.10 16.74
N PRO A 297 0.52 -16.14 15.89
CA PRO A 297 1.78 -16.37 15.19
C PRO A 297 2.04 -15.28 14.15
N LEU A 298 3.31 -14.93 14.00
CA LEU A 298 3.78 -13.92 13.08
C LEU A 298 5.02 -14.44 12.36
N LEU A 299 5.03 -14.34 11.04
CA LEU A 299 6.23 -14.56 10.23
C LEU A 299 6.64 -13.24 9.57
N VAL A 300 7.87 -12.80 9.80
CA VAL A 300 8.41 -11.57 9.20
C VAL A 300 9.56 -11.92 8.29
N THR A 301 9.63 -11.35 7.09
CA THR A 301 10.85 -11.40 6.27
C THR A 301 11.53 -10.04 6.26
N SER A 302 12.85 -10.01 6.42
CA SER A 302 13.60 -8.76 6.34
C SER A 302 15.06 -8.97 5.99
N ARG A 303 15.67 -7.91 5.44
CA ARG A 303 17.13 -7.76 5.33
C ARG A 303 17.75 -7.20 6.60
N PHE A 304 16.93 -6.57 7.44
CA PHE A 304 17.32 -6.00 8.71
C PHE A 304 17.00 -6.97 9.84
N ARG A 305 17.71 -6.81 10.96
CA ARG A 305 17.49 -7.64 12.13
C ARG A 305 16.57 -6.90 13.09
N PHE A 306 15.48 -7.55 13.48
CA PHE A 306 14.51 -7.03 14.43
C PHE A 306 14.38 -7.99 15.62
N PRO A 307 14.16 -7.47 16.83
CA PRO A 307 13.99 -8.30 18.02
C PRO A 307 12.59 -8.94 18.03
N LEU A 308 12.47 -10.11 17.42
CA LEU A 308 11.32 -11.02 17.56
C LEU A 308 11.68 -12.20 18.47
N ASP A 309 10.71 -13.08 18.74
CA ASP A 309 10.89 -14.23 19.64
C ASP A 309 12.01 -15.14 19.11
N GLU A 310 12.00 -15.43 17.80
CA GLU A 310 13.05 -16.18 17.12
C GLU A 310 13.54 -15.51 15.83
N ILE A 311 14.83 -15.70 15.52
CA ILE A 311 15.47 -15.16 14.31
C ILE A 311 16.18 -16.28 13.57
N LEU A 312 15.64 -16.64 12.40
CA LEU A 312 16.18 -17.68 11.54
C LEU A 312 16.94 -17.05 10.35
N GLU A 313 18.17 -17.49 10.16
CA GLU A 313 19.06 -16.99 9.11
C GLU A 313 18.83 -17.72 7.79
N VAL A 314 18.40 -16.98 6.77
CA VAL A 314 18.21 -17.48 5.40
C VAL A 314 19.43 -17.11 4.57
N GLY A 315 20.41 -18.00 4.58
CA GLY A 315 21.67 -17.86 3.87
C GLY A 315 21.72 -18.52 2.49
N GLU A 316 22.96 -18.67 2.02
CA GLU A 316 23.33 -19.41 0.82
C GLU A 316 22.80 -20.85 0.84
N LEU A 317 22.54 -21.42 -0.33
CA LEU A 317 22.16 -22.83 -0.43
C LEU A 317 23.37 -23.73 -0.13
N LYS A 318 23.13 -24.90 0.46
CA LYS A 318 24.17 -25.92 0.57
C LYS A 318 24.63 -26.30 -0.85
N PRO A 319 25.92 -26.64 -1.09
CA PRO A 319 26.43 -26.90 -2.44
C PRO A 319 25.60 -27.90 -3.25
N ASP A 320 25.14 -28.99 -2.64
CA ASP A 320 24.29 -29.98 -3.31
C ASP A 320 22.89 -29.42 -3.66
N GLU A 321 22.32 -28.57 -2.81
CA GLU A 321 21.06 -27.88 -3.07
C GLU A 321 21.22 -26.83 -4.18
N ALA A 322 22.37 -26.16 -4.25
CA ALA A 322 22.71 -25.20 -5.30
C ALA A 322 22.81 -25.88 -6.68
N LEU A 323 23.45 -27.05 -6.76
CA LEU A 323 23.52 -27.86 -7.98
C LEU A 323 22.13 -28.35 -8.41
N ASN A 324 21.30 -28.76 -7.44
CA ASN A 324 19.91 -29.14 -7.69
C ASN A 324 19.08 -27.98 -8.26
N LEU A 325 19.28 -26.77 -7.73
CA LEU A 325 18.62 -25.57 -8.26
C LEU A 325 19.13 -25.22 -9.67
N LEU A 326 20.44 -25.33 -9.92
CA LEU A 326 21.03 -25.12 -11.24
C LEU A 326 20.46 -26.11 -12.28
N GLY A 327 20.19 -27.35 -11.87
CA GLY A 327 19.57 -28.39 -12.70
C GLY A 327 18.08 -28.19 -12.98
N LEU A 328 17.38 -27.36 -12.20
CA LEU A 328 15.91 -27.30 -12.15
C LEU A 328 15.27 -27.06 -13.53
N HIS A 329 15.77 -26.09 -14.28
CA HIS A 329 15.20 -25.73 -15.59
C HIS A 329 15.83 -26.51 -16.76
N VAL A 330 17.01 -27.09 -16.58
CA VAL A 330 17.73 -27.88 -17.60
C VAL A 330 17.25 -29.34 -17.57
N ARG A 331 15.95 -29.55 -17.81
CA ARG A 331 15.31 -30.88 -17.76
C ARG A 331 15.56 -31.67 -16.46
N ARG A 332 15.76 -30.97 -15.33
CA ARG A 332 16.14 -31.58 -14.04
C ARG A 332 17.44 -32.40 -14.15
N ARG A 333 18.39 -31.92 -14.94
CA ARG A 333 19.71 -32.54 -15.08
C ARG A 333 20.41 -32.55 -13.72
N ASP A 334 20.99 -33.70 -13.40
CA ASP A 334 21.83 -33.85 -12.23
C ASP A 334 23.24 -33.32 -12.54
N PHE A 335 23.67 -32.33 -11.76
CA PHE A 335 25.00 -31.71 -11.85
C PHE A 335 25.91 -32.12 -10.68
N SER A 336 25.49 -33.08 -9.84
CA SER A 336 26.19 -33.46 -8.62
C SER A 336 27.65 -33.84 -8.86
N ASP A 337 28.00 -34.40 -10.03
CA ASP A 337 29.36 -34.81 -10.41
C ASP A 337 30.08 -33.83 -11.34
N ASP A 338 29.45 -32.75 -11.80
CA ASP A 338 29.98 -31.83 -12.79
C ASP A 338 30.89 -30.76 -12.14
N PRO A 339 32.21 -30.73 -12.43
CA PRO A 339 33.12 -29.77 -11.82
C PRO A 339 32.90 -28.34 -12.31
N GLU A 340 32.45 -28.14 -13.55
CA GLU A 340 32.16 -26.81 -14.09
C GLU A 340 30.87 -26.25 -13.50
N ALA A 341 29.87 -27.13 -13.25
CA ALA A 341 28.67 -26.74 -12.51
C ALA A 341 28.99 -26.28 -11.08
N ARG A 342 29.87 -27.00 -10.37
CA ARG A 342 30.34 -26.59 -9.04
C ARG A 342 31.04 -25.24 -9.08
N ALA A 343 31.96 -25.05 -10.03
CA ALA A 343 32.67 -23.77 -10.20
C ALA A 343 31.70 -22.61 -10.51
N LEU A 344 30.65 -22.86 -11.30
CA LEU A 344 29.60 -21.87 -11.56
C LEU A 344 28.81 -21.56 -10.29
N CYS A 345 28.39 -22.56 -9.52
CA CYS A 345 27.68 -22.35 -8.25
C CYS A 345 28.53 -21.56 -7.25
N GLU A 346 29.82 -21.88 -7.12
CA GLU A 346 30.77 -21.17 -6.27
C GLU A 346 30.97 -19.71 -6.71
N LEU A 347 31.13 -19.46 -8.02
CA LEU A 347 31.22 -18.11 -8.56
C LEU A 347 29.99 -17.26 -8.20
N LEU A 348 28.80 -17.88 -8.24
CA LEU A 348 27.52 -17.25 -7.92
C LEU A 348 27.22 -17.22 -6.42
N GLY A 349 28.16 -17.65 -5.56
CA GLY A 349 28.01 -17.65 -4.11
C GLY A 349 26.84 -18.50 -3.61
N ASN A 350 26.50 -19.59 -4.34
CA ASN A 350 25.34 -20.44 -4.06
C ASN A 350 24.02 -19.65 -3.85
N HIS A 351 23.91 -18.48 -4.48
CA HIS A 351 22.83 -17.53 -4.26
C HIS A 351 21.59 -17.92 -5.07
N ALA A 352 20.47 -18.20 -4.39
CA ALA A 352 19.27 -18.78 -5.02
C ALA A 352 18.79 -18.03 -6.27
N PHE A 353 18.66 -16.70 -6.19
CA PHE A 353 18.28 -15.88 -7.35
C PHE A 353 19.27 -15.98 -8.54
N ALA A 354 20.58 -15.98 -8.28
CA ALA A 354 21.59 -16.04 -9.33
C ALA A 354 21.63 -17.42 -9.97
N LEU A 355 21.47 -18.48 -9.17
CA LEU A 355 21.37 -19.85 -9.66
C LEU A 355 20.12 -20.07 -10.51
N GLU A 356 18.99 -19.43 -10.17
CA GLU A 356 17.78 -19.50 -11.00
C GLU A 356 18.02 -18.83 -12.37
N ILE A 357 18.62 -17.64 -12.41
CA ILE A 357 19.01 -16.98 -13.67
C ILE A 357 19.96 -17.88 -14.46
N ALA A 358 21.00 -18.41 -13.83
CA ALA A 358 21.96 -19.29 -14.49
C ALA A 358 21.28 -20.54 -15.07
N SER A 359 20.42 -21.21 -14.28
CA SER A 359 19.66 -22.39 -14.72
C SER A 359 18.79 -22.12 -15.94
N LYS A 360 18.08 -20.98 -15.93
CA LYS A 360 17.26 -20.53 -17.07
C LYS A 360 18.12 -20.17 -18.28
N THR A 361 19.24 -19.48 -18.10
CA THR A 361 20.20 -19.15 -19.17
C THR A 361 20.78 -20.40 -19.82
N LEU A 362 21.19 -21.41 -19.03
CA LEU A 362 21.65 -22.69 -19.55
C LEU A 362 20.58 -23.34 -20.44
N LYS A 363 19.31 -23.33 -19.99
CA LYS A 363 18.19 -23.88 -20.77
C LYS A 363 17.91 -23.10 -22.05
N VAL A 364 17.85 -21.76 -21.99
CA VAL A 364 17.44 -20.92 -23.12
C VAL A 364 18.48 -20.95 -24.24
N TYR A 365 19.77 -20.93 -23.90
CA TYR A 365 20.86 -20.90 -24.87
C TYR A 365 21.47 -22.30 -25.13
N ASP A 366 20.91 -23.35 -24.54
CA ASP A 366 21.42 -24.74 -24.60
C ASP A 366 22.93 -24.84 -24.25
N LEU A 367 23.34 -24.10 -23.21
CA LEU A 367 24.74 -24.01 -22.79
C LEU A 367 25.09 -25.09 -21.75
N THR A 368 26.36 -25.46 -21.71
CA THR A 368 26.95 -26.15 -20.55
C THR A 368 27.32 -25.14 -19.45
N PRO A 369 27.47 -25.59 -18.18
CA PRO A 369 27.98 -24.73 -17.12
C PRO A 369 29.34 -24.08 -17.44
N GLY A 370 30.26 -24.80 -18.09
CA GLY A 370 31.56 -24.28 -18.51
C GLY A 370 31.46 -23.20 -19.60
N GLU A 371 30.53 -23.35 -20.55
CA GLU A 371 30.28 -22.33 -21.58
C GLU A 371 29.70 -21.05 -20.97
N LEU A 372 28.80 -21.17 -19.99
CA LEU A 372 28.27 -20.01 -19.27
C LEU A 372 29.35 -19.33 -18.42
N LEU A 373 30.20 -20.09 -17.72
CA LEU A 373 31.37 -19.53 -17.02
C LEU A 373 32.28 -18.74 -17.96
N THR A 374 32.60 -19.31 -19.12
CA THR A 374 33.43 -18.66 -20.14
C THR A 374 32.79 -17.35 -20.60
N ARG A 375 31.50 -17.36 -20.90
CA ARG A 375 30.75 -16.15 -21.27
C ARG A 375 30.79 -15.08 -20.18
N ILE A 376 30.63 -15.47 -18.91
CA ILE A 376 30.72 -14.54 -17.78
C ILE A 376 32.09 -13.87 -17.75
N HIS A 377 33.17 -14.65 -17.87
CA HIS A 377 34.54 -14.12 -17.84
C HIS A 377 34.89 -13.23 -19.04
N GLU A 378 34.32 -13.49 -20.22
CA GLU A 378 34.59 -12.70 -21.44
C GLU A 378 33.77 -11.41 -21.53
N THR A 379 32.72 -11.26 -20.72
CA THR A 379 31.85 -10.08 -20.77
C THR A 379 32.48 -8.88 -20.05
N PRO A 380 32.49 -7.68 -20.65
CA PRO A 380 32.94 -6.47 -19.95
C PRO A 380 32.07 -6.14 -18.73
N HIS A 381 32.70 -5.89 -17.58
CA HIS A 381 32.02 -5.60 -16.30
C HIS A 381 32.13 -4.14 -15.88
N ASP A 382 31.99 -3.22 -16.83
CA ASP A 382 32.30 -1.80 -16.66
C ASP A 382 31.22 -1.02 -15.90
N LEU A 383 30.02 -1.59 -15.73
CA LEU A 383 28.93 -0.94 -15.01
C LEU A 383 29.27 -0.82 -13.53
N THR A 384 29.39 0.42 -13.04
CA THR A 384 29.56 0.67 -11.61
C THR A 384 28.22 0.53 -10.93
N MET A 385 28.07 -0.53 -10.14
CA MET A 385 26.85 -0.83 -9.40
C MET A 385 26.87 -0.19 -8.00
N PRO A 386 25.70 0.09 -7.40
CA PRO A 386 25.60 0.48 -5.99
C PRO A 386 26.34 -0.51 -5.08
N ALA A 387 26.84 -0.03 -3.93
CA ALA A 387 27.75 -0.79 -3.07
C ALA A 387 27.20 -2.14 -2.58
N ASN A 388 25.86 -2.34 -2.57
CA ASN A 388 25.21 -3.60 -2.21
C ASN A 388 25.56 -4.79 -3.13
N PHE A 389 26.00 -4.54 -4.36
CA PHE A 389 26.52 -5.57 -5.27
C PHE A 389 27.99 -5.92 -5.02
N GLY A 390 28.71 -5.09 -4.26
CA GLY A 390 30.13 -5.23 -3.95
C GLY A 390 30.44 -5.96 -2.64
N GLU A 391 29.42 -6.43 -1.91
CA GLU A 391 29.62 -7.34 -0.77
C GLU A 391 30.16 -8.69 -1.26
N ILE A 392 31.10 -9.28 -0.50
CA ILE A 392 31.74 -10.56 -0.82
C ILE A 392 30.64 -11.61 -1.01
N GLY A 393 30.61 -12.26 -2.18
CA GLY A 393 29.57 -13.23 -2.58
C GLY A 393 28.55 -12.71 -3.62
N ARG A 394 28.49 -11.39 -3.88
CA ARG A 394 27.55 -10.80 -4.87
C ARG A 394 28.19 -10.31 -6.17
N THR A 395 29.52 -10.27 -6.26
CA THR A 395 30.23 -9.95 -7.51
C THR A 395 29.87 -10.90 -8.64
N GLY A 396 29.68 -12.19 -8.35
CA GLY A 396 29.21 -13.18 -9.31
C GLY A 396 27.80 -12.88 -9.85
N ILE A 397 26.92 -12.29 -9.04
CA ILE A 397 25.57 -11.90 -9.47
C ILE A 397 25.65 -10.77 -10.49
N LYS A 398 26.45 -9.74 -10.21
CA LYS A 398 26.69 -8.66 -11.18
C LYS A 398 27.24 -9.23 -12.49
N SER A 399 28.29 -10.04 -12.41
CA SER A 399 28.93 -10.62 -13.60
C SER A 399 27.98 -11.50 -14.41
N LEU A 400 27.09 -12.24 -13.75
CA LEU A 400 26.03 -13.00 -14.40
C LEU A 400 24.99 -12.08 -15.08
N LEU A 401 24.59 -10.99 -14.43
CA LEU A 401 23.66 -10.01 -15.01
C LEU A 401 24.28 -9.32 -16.22
N ASP A 402 25.55 -8.89 -16.14
CA ASP A 402 26.28 -8.33 -17.29
C ASP A 402 26.26 -9.30 -18.48
N ALA A 403 26.58 -10.58 -18.24
CA ALA A 403 26.59 -11.62 -19.27
C ALA A 403 25.19 -11.90 -19.83
N SER A 404 24.17 -11.95 -18.98
CA SER A 404 22.78 -12.24 -19.36
C SER A 404 22.18 -11.10 -20.18
N VAL A 405 22.42 -9.85 -19.77
CA VAL A 405 21.92 -8.65 -20.46
C VAL A 405 22.67 -8.38 -21.76
N SER A 406 24.00 -8.63 -21.79
CA SER A 406 24.79 -8.52 -23.02
C SER A 406 24.40 -9.53 -24.10
N ALA A 407 23.76 -10.65 -23.71
CA ALA A 407 23.27 -11.68 -24.62
C ALA A 407 21.85 -11.40 -25.15
N LEU A 408 21.20 -10.31 -24.73
CA LEU A 408 19.89 -9.90 -25.24
C LEU A 408 20.05 -9.25 -26.61
N ASP A 409 19.07 -9.48 -27.50
CA ASP A 409 18.94 -8.63 -28.67
C ASP A 409 18.52 -7.21 -28.27
N LYS A 410 18.60 -6.28 -29.23
CA LYS A 410 18.29 -4.88 -28.97
C LYS A 410 16.87 -4.67 -28.44
N GLY A 411 15.89 -5.43 -28.93
CA GLY A 411 14.49 -5.27 -28.51
C GLY A 411 14.29 -5.67 -27.05
N LEU A 412 14.77 -6.85 -26.66
CA LEU A 412 14.71 -7.34 -25.29
C LEU A 412 15.53 -6.47 -24.33
N TYR A 413 16.72 -6.03 -24.78
CA TYR A 413 17.56 -5.12 -24.02
C TYR A 413 16.85 -3.80 -23.74
N ASP A 414 16.20 -3.20 -24.75
CA ASP A 414 15.49 -1.94 -24.58
C ASP A 414 14.25 -2.10 -23.67
N VAL A 415 13.55 -3.24 -23.70
CA VAL A 415 12.47 -3.54 -22.74
C VAL A 415 12.99 -3.65 -21.32
N PHE A 416 14.03 -4.48 -21.08
CA PHE A 416 14.64 -4.64 -19.76
C PHE A 416 15.17 -3.32 -19.20
N LEU A 417 15.82 -2.51 -20.05
CA LEU A 417 16.31 -1.20 -19.68
C LEU A 417 15.18 -0.25 -19.27
N ASN A 418 14.10 -0.18 -20.05
CA ASN A 418 12.98 0.71 -19.75
C ASN A 418 12.15 0.25 -18.54
N MET A 419 12.08 -1.05 -18.25
CA MET A 419 11.55 -1.52 -16.97
C MET A 419 12.36 -1.00 -15.77
N GLY A 420 13.67 -0.75 -15.94
CA GLY A 420 14.50 -0.09 -14.93
C GLY A 420 14.16 1.38 -14.68
N GLY A 421 13.44 2.03 -15.60
CA GLY A 421 12.96 3.40 -15.42
C GLY A 421 11.63 3.51 -14.68
N LEU A 422 10.85 2.42 -14.63
CA LEU A 422 9.55 2.37 -13.95
C LEU A 422 9.71 2.74 -12.47
N PHE A 423 8.63 3.27 -11.88
CA PHE A 423 8.60 3.60 -10.46
C PHE A 423 8.62 2.35 -9.60
N GLU A 424 7.98 1.28 -10.06
CA GLU A 424 8.02 -0.05 -9.44
C GLU A 424 8.70 -1.07 -10.34
N PRO A 425 9.27 -2.16 -9.78
CA PRO A 425 9.96 -3.18 -10.55
C PRO A 425 8.97 -4.08 -11.29
N SER A 426 7.73 -3.66 -11.51
CA SER A 426 6.71 -4.44 -12.21
C SER A 426 5.93 -3.61 -13.21
N ALA A 427 5.47 -4.25 -14.28
CA ALA A 427 4.52 -3.68 -15.22
C ALA A 427 3.80 -4.79 -16.01
N SER A 428 2.57 -4.49 -16.43
CA SER A 428 1.81 -5.24 -17.42
C SER A 428 2.38 -5.04 -18.83
N PRO A 429 2.08 -5.96 -19.77
CA PRO A 429 2.41 -5.76 -21.17
C PRO A 429 1.84 -4.47 -21.78
N ASP A 430 0.66 -4.02 -21.33
CA ASP A 430 0.04 -2.79 -21.85
C ASP A 430 0.74 -1.51 -21.33
N LEU A 431 1.10 -1.44 -20.05
CA LEU A 431 1.92 -0.30 -19.58
C LEU A 431 3.26 -0.26 -20.32
N MET A 432 3.92 -1.41 -20.49
CA MET A 432 5.17 -1.46 -21.25
C MET A 432 4.99 -1.10 -22.72
N ALA A 433 3.85 -1.42 -23.33
CA ALA A 433 3.54 -1.06 -24.71
C ALA A 433 3.49 0.46 -24.89
N ARG A 434 2.95 1.17 -23.90
CA ARG A 434 2.90 2.64 -23.87
C ARG A 434 4.28 3.24 -23.63
N VAL A 435 5.04 2.70 -22.67
CA VAL A 435 6.43 3.14 -22.42
C VAL A 435 7.31 2.94 -23.65
N MET A 436 7.15 1.83 -24.36
CA MET A 436 7.96 1.48 -25.53
C MET A 436 7.43 2.06 -26.84
N GLU A 437 6.22 2.61 -26.85
CA GLU A 437 5.47 2.99 -28.06
C GLU A 437 5.42 1.85 -29.10
N GLN A 438 5.07 0.64 -28.64
CA GLN A 438 4.98 -0.58 -29.45
C GLN A 438 3.66 -1.32 -29.17
N PRO A 439 3.21 -2.25 -30.04
CA PRO A 439 2.01 -3.06 -29.80
C PRO A 439 2.10 -3.95 -28.55
N VAL A 440 0.96 -4.17 -27.88
CA VAL A 440 0.85 -4.97 -26.65
C VAL A 440 1.29 -6.43 -26.89
N GLU A 441 1.02 -7.00 -28.05
CA GLU A 441 1.42 -8.37 -28.42
C GLU A 441 2.93 -8.52 -28.48
N GLN A 442 3.63 -7.50 -28.96
CA GLN A 442 5.09 -7.47 -29.01
C GLN A 442 5.67 -7.39 -27.60
N MET A 443 5.09 -6.57 -26.72
CA MET A 443 5.52 -6.48 -25.33
C MET A 443 5.24 -7.75 -24.54
N THR A 444 4.11 -8.39 -24.80
CA THR A 444 3.75 -9.68 -24.20
C THR A 444 4.79 -10.74 -24.56
N THR A 445 5.18 -10.79 -25.84
CA THR A 445 6.23 -11.71 -26.32
C THR A 445 7.59 -11.39 -25.70
N ALA A 446 7.99 -10.11 -25.69
CA ALA A 446 9.27 -9.69 -25.14
C ALA A 446 9.39 -9.97 -23.63
N LEU A 447 8.34 -9.71 -22.86
CA LEU A 447 8.30 -9.97 -21.42
C LEU A 447 8.31 -11.46 -21.11
N ALA A 448 7.57 -12.28 -21.87
CA ALA A 448 7.64 -13.74 -21.77
C ALA A 448 9.05 -14.28 -22.08
N GLU A 449 9.74 -13.67 -23.05
CA GLU A 449 11.12 -14.01 -23.39
C GLU A 449 12.13 -13.61 -22.30
N LEU A 450 11.91 -12.48 -21.62
CA LEU A 450 12.70 -12.09 -20.44
C LEU A 450 12.41 -13.01 -19.24
N ASP A 451 11.16 -13.46 -19.05
CA ASP A 451 10.77 -14.43 -18.02
C ASP A 451 11.45 -15.79 -18.22
N ALA A 452 11.49 -16.25 -19.47
CA ALA A 452 12.16 -17.48 -19.86
C ALA A 452 13.67 -17.46 -19.52
N ARG A 453 14.29 -16.28 -19.49
CA ARG A 453 15.70 -16.04 -19.13
C ARG A 453 15.90 -15.72 -17.65
N GLY A 454 14.83 -15.62 -16.86
CA GLY A 454 14.88 -15.35 -15.42
C GLY A 454 15.17 -13.90 -15.04
N LEU A 455 15.17 -12.99 -16.02
CA LEU A 455 15.39 -11.57 -15.76
C LEU A 455 14.14 -10.91 -15.16
N VAL A 456 12.96 -11.38 -15.55
CA VAL A 456 11.67 -11.02 -14.94
C VAL A 456 10.93 -12.28 -14.52
N ASN A 457 9.83 -12.09 -13.78
CA ASN A 457 8.91 -13.16 -13.43
C ASN A 457 7.48 -12.74 -13.72
N VAL A 458 6.73 -13.59 -14.42
CA VAL A 458 5.28 -13.40 -14.57
C VAL A 458 4.56 -13.57 -13.23
N ARG A 459 3.53 -12.76 -13.04
CA ARG A 459 2.60 -12.72 -11.91
C ARG A 459 1.19 -12.50 -12.46
N ARG A 460 0.19 -12.81 -11.65
CA ARG A 460 -1.20 -12.72 -12.05
C ARG A 460 -2.05 -12.08 -10.96
N LEU A 461 -2.87 -11.11 -11.35
CA LEU A 461 -3.86 -10.45 -10.50
C LEU A 461 -5.17 -10.32 -11.29
N ALA A 462 -6.31 -10.73 -10.74
CA ALA A 462 -7.62 -10.63 -11.38
C ALA A 462 -7.64 -11.07 -12.87
N ALA A 463 -7.02 -12.22 -13.14
CA ALA A 463 -6.82 -12.82 -14.47
C ALA A 463 -5.84 -12.09 -15.42
N LEU A 464 -5.32 -10.91 -15.07
CA LEU A 464 -4.31 -10.15 -15.81
C LEU A 464 -2.89 -10.58 -15.44
N ASP A 465 -2.05 -10.76 -16.46
CA ASP A 465 -0.63 -11.06 -16.28
C ASP A 465 0.20 -9.76 -16.23
N TYR A 466 1.11 -9.69 -15.27
CA TYR A 466 2.11 -8.63 -15.16
C TYR A 466 3.48 -9.22 -14.84
N TYR A 467 4.54 -8.49 -15.14
CA TYR A 467 5.91 -8.99 -15.05
C TYR A 467 6.70 -8.17 -14.04
N ARG A 468 7.43 -8.86 -13.15
CA ARG A 468 8.23 -8.23 -12.10
C ARG A 468 9.71 -8.56 -12.26
N LEU A 469 10.56 -7.53 -12.25
CA LEU A 469 11.99 -7.63 -12.01
C LEU A 469 12.23 -7.98 -10.54
N HIS A 470 13.12 -8.93 -10.27
CA HIS A 470 13.65 -9.09 -8.92
C HIS A 470 14.44 -7.83 -8.51
N ASP A 471 14.42 -7.45 -7.23
CA ASP A 471 15.00 -6.18 -6.75
C ASP A 471 16.46 -5.95 -7.18
N LEU A 472 17.27 -7.01 -7.24
CA LEU A 472 18.65 -6.94 -7.77
C LEU A 472 18.66 -6.64 -9.28
N ALA A 473 17.83 -7.33 -10.08
CA ALA A 473 17.71 -7.05 -11.51
C ALA A 473 17.14 -5.66 -11.77
N TYR A 474 16.19 -5.20 -10.96
CA TYR A 474 15.66 -3.84 -11.04
C TYR A 474 16.72 -2.79 -10.70
N SER A 475 17.47 -2.97 -9.61
CA SER A 475 18.59 -2.08 -9.25
C SER A 475 19.64 -1.99 -10.38
N TYR A 476 19.91 -3.13 -11.03
CA TYR A 476 20.79 -3.22 -12.20
C TYR A 476 20.22 -2.46 -13.40
N ALA A 477 18.98 -2.76 -13.81
CA ALA A 477 18.30 -2.10 -14.92
C ALA A 477 18.17 -0.58 -14.69
N ARG A 478 17.82 -0.16 -13.47
CA ARG A 478 17.70 1.25 -13.07
C ARG A 478 19.03 1.98 -13.15
N THR A 479 20.12 1.37 -12.68
CA THR A 479 21.47 1.94 -12.82
C THR A 479 21.82 2.15 -14.30
N MET A 480 21.49 1.18 -15.17
CA MET A 480 21.68 1.34 -16.62
C MET A 480 20.82 2.46 -17.20
N TYR A 481 19.56 2.55 -16.79
CA TYR A 481 18.60 3.55 -17.27
C TYR A 481 19.08 4.97 -16.95
N LEU A 482 19.46 5.20 -15.69
CA LEU A 482 19.97 6.47 -15.21
C LEU A 482 21.32 6.85 -15.86
N ASN A 483 22.22 5.89 -16.07
CA ASN A 483 23.50 6.14 -16.74
C ASN A 483 23.35 6.57 -18.21
N LYS A 484 22.19 6.31 -18.84
CA LYS A 484 21.87 6.83 -20.17
C LYS A 484 21.27 8.25 -20.14
N GLY A 485 21.14 8.87 -18.97
CA GLY A 485 20.58 10.21 -18.81
C GLY A 485 19.10 10.29 -19.18
N ARG A 486 18.35 9.18 -19.08
CA ARG A 486 16.90 9.17 -19.35
C ARG A 486 16.13 9.72 -18.15
N GLY A 487 15.17 10.59 -18.43
CA GLY A 487 14.27 11.18 -17.42
C GLY A 487 12.93 10.45 -17.34
N TYR A 488 12.06 10.90 -16.42
CA TYR A 488 10.79 10.23 -16.13
C TYR A 488 9.63 10.62 -17.05
N ASP A 489 9.75 11.66 -17.88
CA ASP A 489 8.64 12.19 -18.71
C ASP A 489 7.91 11.10 -19.51
N GLN A 490 8.64 10.21 -20.18
CA GLN A 490 8.05 9.12 -20.98
C GLN A 490 7.25 8.13 -20.14
N ILE A 491 7.71 7.86 -18.93
CA ILE A 491 7.11 6.87 -18.03
C ILE A 491 5.86 7.46 -17.36
N ILE A 492 5.95 8.73 -16.96
CA ILE A 492 4.82 9.48 -16.44
C ILE A 492 3.71 9.57 -17.49
N ASP A 493 4.06 9.90 -18.73
CA ASP A 493 3.06 9.99 -19.82
C ASP A 493 2.44 8.61 -20.14
N ALA A 494 3.23 7.54 -20.09
CA ALA A 494 2.72 6.18 -20.25
C ALA A 494 1.73 5.80 -19.13
N CYS A 495 2.04 6.10 -17.87
CA CYS A 495 1.15 5.85 -16.73
C CYS A 495 -0.13 6.68 -16.82
N ARG A 496 -0.02 7.96 -17.20
CA ARG A 496 -1.16 8.85 -17.46
C ARG A 496 -2.06 8.28 -18.55
N SER A 497 -1.48 7.95 -19.71
CA SER A 497 -2.19 7.33 -20.83
C SER A 497 -2.86 6.02 -20.45
N TYR A 498 -2.18 5.17 -19.68
CA TYR A 498 -2.72 3.91 -19.16
C TYR A 498 -3.95 4.17 -18.28
N THR A 499 -3.82 5.08 -17.32
CA THR A 499 -4.90 5.42 -16.37
C THR A 499 -6.14 5.92 -17.09
N THR A 500 -5.98 6.84 -18.05
CA THR A 500 -7.12 7.35 -18.85
C THR A 500 -7.79 6.25 -19.68
N ALA A 501 -7.03 5.29 -20.20
CA ALA A 501 -7.58 4.22 -21.03
C ALA A 501 -8.32 3.13 -20.24
N HIS A 502 -8.01 2.99 -18.94
CA HIS A 502 -8.53 1.95 -18.05
C HIS A 502 -9.43 2.51 -16.94
N VAL A 503 -10.00 3.68 -17.16
CA VAL A 503 -10.82 4.41 -16.18
C VAL A 503 -11.99 3.59 -15.60
N ASP A 504 -12.51 2.63 -16.38
CA ASP A 504 -13.58 1.70 -16.02
C ASP A 504 -13.11 0.28 -15.69
N ASP A 505 -11.80 -0.02 -15.83
CA ASP A 505 -11.22 -1.33 -15.56
C ASP A 505 -10.43 -1.31 -14.25
N LEU A 506 -11.14 -1.56 -13.15
CA LEU A 506 -10.58 -1.52 -11.80
C LEU A 506 -9.45 -2.52 -11.58
N ASP A 507 -9.53 -3.70 -12.21
CA ASP A 507 -8.54 -4.75 -12.07
C ASP A 507 -7.25 -4.39 -12.82
N ALA A 508 -7.35 -3.76 -13.99
CA ALA A 508 -6.20 -3.20 -14.71
C ALA A 508 -5.53 -2.06 -13.91
N LEU A 509 -6.32 -1.17 -13.33
CA LEU A 509 -5.79 -0.11 -12.46
C LEU A 509 -5.12 -0.66 -11.20
N ASP A 510 -5.60 -1.76 -10.62
CA ASP A 510 -4.96 -2.40 -9.47
C ASP A 510 -3.58 -2.98 -9.81
N VAL A 511 -3.40 -3.52 -11.02
CA VAL A 511 -2.10 -4.05 -11.48
C VAL A 511 -1.03 -2.95 -11.50
N GLU A 512 -1.42 -1.73 -11.89
CA GLU A 512 -0.50 -0.60 -12.06
C GLU A 512 -0.60 0.47 -10.97
N GLN A 513 -1.39 0.24 -9.92
CA GLN A 513 -1.72 1.25 -8.91
C GLN A 513 -0.47 1.99 -8.42
N SER A 514 0.56 1.25 -8.01
CA SER A 514 1.82 1.83 -7.54
C SER A 514 2.50 2.71 -8.59
N ASN A 515 2.65 2.21 -9.82
CA ASN A 515 3.27 2.95 -10.91
C ASN A 515 2.49 4.25 -11.21
N ILE A 516 1.16 4.19 -11.15
CA ILE A 516 0.29 5.34 -11.43
C ILE A 516 0.42 6.40 -10.34
N LEU A 517 0.35 6.01 -9.06
CA LEU A 517 0.43 6.96 -7.95
C LEU A 517 1.82 7.60 -7.84
N GLU A 518 2.87 6.83 -8.05
CA GLU A 518 4.25 7.34 -8.09
C GLU A 518 4.48 8.22 -9.32
N ALA A 519 3.89 7.89 -10.47
CA ALA A 519 3.92 8.76 -11.64
C ALA A 519 3.21 10.10 -11.38
N ALA A 520 2.12 10.11 -10.62
CA ALA A 520 1.43 11.34 -10.21
C ALA A 520 2.31 12.19 -9.28
N GLU A 521 2.91 11.58 -8.25
CA GLU A 521 3.82 12.29 -7.34
C GLU A 521 5.06 12.83 -8.07
N ALA A 522 5.66 12.02 -8.95
CA ALA A 522 6.77 12.43 -9.79
C ALA A 522 6.39 13.58 -10.73
N ALA A 523 5.22 13.51 -11.37
CA ALA A 523 4.70 14.58 -12.24
C ALA A 523 4.61 15.91 -11.49
N HIS A 524 4.06 15.91 -10.28
CA HIS A 524 3.98 17.09 -9.42
C HIS A 524 5.39 17.61 -9.07
N GLN A 525 6.31 16.74 -8.66
CA GLN A 525 7.67 17.12 -8.28
C GLN A 525 8.47 17.79 -9.41
N ILE A 526 8.32 17.31 -10.65
CA ILE A 526 9.02 17.87 -11.82
C ILE A 526 8.26 19.02 -12.50
N GLY A 527 7.16 19.49 -11.90
CA GLY A 527 6.36 20.60 -12.41
C GLY A 527 5.50 20.27 -13.64
N ARG A 528 5.18 18.99 -13.86
CA ARG A 528 4.21 18.50 -14.86
C ARG A 528 2.80 18.50 -14.27
N GLU A 529 2.38 19.66 -13.82
CA GLU A 529 1.16 19.81 -13.03
C GLU A 529 -0.12 19.42 -13.78
N ILE A 530 -0.18 19.66 -15.09
CA ILE A 530 -1.32 19.20 -15.93
C ILE A 530 -1.42 17.67 -15.90
N TRP A 531 -0.30 16.96 -16.04
CA TRP A 531 -0.28 15.50 -16.03
C TRP A 531 -0.62 14.94 -14.65
N PHE A 532 -0.12 15.59 -13.60
CA PHE A 532 -0.48 15.26 -12.22
C PHE A 532 -2.00 15.35 -12.00
N VAL A 533 -2.61 16.48 -12.35
CA VAL A 533 -4.07 16.67 -12.22
C VAL A 533 -4.85 15.68 -13.08
N GLU A 534 -4.41 15.40 -14.32
CA GLU A 534 -5.06 14.42 -15.19
C GLU A 534 -5.07 13.00 -14.61
N ILE A 535 -3.96 12.54 -14.01
CA ILE A 535 -3.90 11.21 -13.37
C ILE A 535 -4.89 11.15 -12.19
N ILE A 536 -4.85 12.14 -11.29
CA ILE A 536 -5.71 12.14 -10.11
C ILE A 536 -7.18 12.28 -10.50
N ARG A 537 -7.50 13.12 -11.49
CA ARG A 537 -8.84 13.28 -12.04
C ARG A 537 -9.35 11.98 -12.68
N ALA A 538 -8.49 11.24 -13.39
CA ALA A 538 -8.86 9.95 -13.96
C ALA A 538 -9.23 8.92 -12.87
N LEU A 539 -8.48 8.86 -11.77
CA LEU A 539 -8.73 7.93 -10.65
C LEU A 539 -9.94 8.31 -9.76
N THR A 540 -10.49 9.52 -9.91
CA THR A 540 -11.51 10.08 -8.99
C THR A 540 -12.79 10.55 -9.67
N VAL A 541 -12.66 11.37 -10.71
CA VAL A 541 -13.75 12.12 -11.34
C VAL A 541 -14.20 11.40 -12.61
N ASP A 542 -13.27 11.09 -13.50
CA ASP A 542 -13.60 10.42 -14.75
C ASP A 542 -13.90 8.95 -14.52
N GLY A 543 -13.23 8.33 -13.54
CA GLY A 543 -13.45 6.96 -13.11
C GLY A 543 -13.98 6.87 -11.70
N VAL A 544 -14.19 5.62 -11.28
CA VAL A 544 -14.69 5.27 -9.94
C VAL A 544 -13.65 4.54 -9.09
N TYR A 545 -12.37 4.56 -9.49
CA TYR A 545 -11.33 3.72 -8.89
C TYR A 545 -11.23 3.87 -7.37
N PHE A 546 -10.98 5.07 -6.85
CA PHE A 546 -10.91 5.25 -5.39
C PHE A 546 -12.27 5.10 -4.69
N ALA A 547 -13.39 5.33 -5.38
CA ALA A 547 -14.70 5.06 -4.83
C ALA A 547 -14.99 3.54 -4.73
N ALA A 548 -14.38 2.72 -5.59
CA ALA A 548 -14.57 1.27 -5.58
C ALA A 548 -13.56 0.54 -4.69
N ARG A 549 -12.30 0.98 -4.69
CA ARG A 549 -11.19 0.34 -3.94
C ARG A 549 -10.86 1.05 -2.61
N GLY A 550 -11.48 2.20 -2.38
CA GLY A 550 -11.26 3.05 -1.22
C GLY A 550 -10.09 4.01 -1.38
N HIS A 551 -10.04 4.97 -0.47
CA HIS A 551 -8.97 5.95 -0.38
C HIS A 551 -7.91 5.53 0.66
N THR A 552 -6.64 5.64 0.30
CA THR A 552 -5.49 5.57 1.21
C THR A 552 -5.05 6.97 1.65
N ALA A 553 -4.31 7.08 2.75
CA ALA A 553 -3.70 8.35 3.16
C ALA A 553 -2.87 9.02 2.05
N ALA A 554 -2.11 8.23 1.28
CA ALA A 554 -1.36 8.71 0.12
C ALA A 554 -2.28 9.24 -0.99
N SER A 555 -3.35 8.51 -1.34
CA SER A 555 -4.32 8.98 -2.34
C SER A 555 -5.05 10.25 -1.93
N LEU A 556 -5.35 10.42 -0.63
CA LEU A 556 -5.97 11.64 -0.10
C LEU A 556 -5.00 12.82 -0.16
N LYS A 557 -3.71 12.61 0.18
CA LYS A 557 -2.66 13.64 0.00
C LYS A 557 -2.60 14.11 -1.45
N LEU A 558 -2.51 13.18 -2.40
CA LEU A 558 -2.44 13.51 -3.82
C LEU A 558 -3.72 14.21 -4.31
N LEU A 559 -4.90 13.82 -3.79
CA LEU A 559 -6.16 14.50 -4.08
C LEU A 559 -6.17 15.95 -3.58
N HIS A 560 -5.69 16.21 -2.36
CA HIS A 560 -5.53 17.58 -1.85
C HIS A 560 -4.57 18.40 -2.71
N GLU A 561 -3.38 17.86 -2.99
CA GLU A 561 -2.38 18.54 -3.82
C GLU A 561 -2.95 18.84 -5.22
N ALA A 562 -3.70 17.92 -5.85
CA ALA A 562 -4.33 18.13 -7.15
C ALA A 562 -5.43 19.21 -7.14
N ILE A 563 -6.19 19.33 -6.04
CA ILE A 563 -7.19 20.40 -5.85
C ILE A 563 -6.50 21.76 -5.82
N ASP A 564 -5.42 21.88 -5.06
CA ASP A 564 -4.68 23.14 -4.92
C ASP A 564 -4.05 23.55 -6.26
N VAL A 565 -3.42 22.61 -6.96
CA VAL A 565 -2.86 22.83 -8.30
C VAL A 565 -3.94 23.26 -9.30
N ALA A 566 -5.10 22.58 -9.33
CA ALA A 566 -6.20 22.95 -10.22
C ALA A 566 -6.72 24.37 -9.93
N ARG A 567 -6.77 24.79 -8.66
CA ARG A 567 -7.14 26.16 -8.28
C ARG A 567 -6.12 27.18 -8.73
N GLU A 568 -4.82 26.92 -8.50
CA GLU A 568 -3.72 27.80 -8.88
C GLU A 568 -3.66 28.03 -10.39
N GLN A 569 -4.00 27.00 -11.18
CA GLN A 569 -4.07 27.08 -12.64
C GLN A 569 -5.36 27.70 -13.18
N GLY A 570 -6.34 27.99 -12.32
CA GLY A 570 -7.65 28.52 -12.71
C GLY A 570 -8.59 27.47 -13.32
N GLU A 571 -8.29 26.18 -13.18
CA GLU A 571 -9.19 25.08 -13.55
C GLU A 571 -10.28 24.87 -12.50
N LEU A 572 -11.13 25.89 -12.31
CA LEU A 572 -12.13 25.92 -11.25
C LEU A 572 -13.17 24.77 -11.36
N GLU A 573 -13.45 24.34 -12.59
CA GLU A 573 -14.28 23.16 -12.89
C GLU A 573 -13.66 21.87 -12.32
N THR A 574 -12.38 21.62 -12.65
CA THR A 574 -11.63 20.47 -12.14
C THR A 574 -11.54 20.50 -10.62
N ALA A 575 -11.19 21.65 -10.04
CA ALA A 575 -11.11 21.83 -8.59
C ALA A 575 -12.46 21.54 -7.90
N HIS A 576 -13.57 22.00 -8.47
CA HIS A 576 -14.91 21.74 -7.95
C HIS A 576 -15.23 20.24 -7.92
N TYR A 577 -14.95 19.50 -9.00
CA TYR A 577 -15.22 18.07 -9.06
C TYR A 577 -14.34 17.29 -8.07
N LEU A 578 -13.04 17.60 -8.01
CA LEU A 578 -12.12 16.97 -7.08
C LEU A 578 -12.52 17.22 -5.61
N LEU A 579 -12.93 18.44 -5.26
CA LEU A 579 -13.45 18.76 -3.92
C LEU A 579 -14.72 17.98 -3.57
N SER A 580 -15.62 17.80 -4.54
CA SER A 580 -16.84 17.01 -4.35
C SER A 580 -16.50 15.55 -4.09
N LYS A 581 -15.51 14.99 -4.82
CA LYS A 581 -15.00 13.62 -4.60
C LYS A 581 -14.27 13.49 -3.26
N LEU A 582 -13.51 14.50 -2.85
CA LEU A 582 -12.88 14.55 -1.53
C LEU A 582 -13.92 14.56 -0.40
N GLY A 583 -15.01 15.32 -0.55
CA GLY A 583 -16.12 15.29 0.39
C GLY A 583 -16.73 13.89 0.53
N ASN A 584 -16.99 13.22 -0.61
CA ASN A 584 -17.48 11.84 -0.60
C ASN A 584 -16.46 10.89 0.04
N ALA A 585 -15.17 11.06 -0.25
CA ALA A 585 -14.11 10.26 0.33
C ALA A 585 -14.13 10.29 1.87
N TYR A 586 -14.32 11.49 2.43
CA TYR A 586 -14.40 11.67 3.88
C TYR A 586 -15.67 11.07 4.49
N VAL A 587 -16.82 11.17 3.84
CA VAL A 587 -18.08 10.57 4.33
C VAL A 587 -18.02 9.05 4.24
N ASP A 588 -17.72 8.53 3.05
CA ASP A 588 -17.96 7.13 2.71
C ASP A 588 -16.85 6.20 3.21
N PHE A 589 -15.59 6.67 3.26
CA PHE A 589 -14.44 5.82 3.61
C PHE A 589 -13.77 6.18 4.94
N VAL A 590 -13.78 7.46 5.32
CA VAL A 590 -13.09 7.94 6.54
C VAL A 590 -14.07 8.15 7.69
N GLY A 591 -15.37 8.37 7.44
CA GLY A 591 -16.34 8.77 8.46
C GLY A 591 -16.06 10.15 9.09
N ASP A 592 -15.25 10.99 8.43
CA ASP A 592 -14.88 12.32 8.91
C ASP A 592 -15.81 13.39 8.35
N TYR A 593 -16.98 13.49 8.97
CA TYR A 593 -18.01 14.43 8.58
C TYR A 593 -17.57 15.91 8.63
N ASP A 594 -16.64 16.28 9.52
CA ASP A 594 -16.21 17.67 9.65
C ASP A 594 -15.31 18.08 8.47
N ASN A 595 -14.40 17.21 8.04
CA ASN A 595 -13.61 17.47 6.83
C ASN A 595 -14.42 17.30 5.55
N ALA A 596 -15.42 16.41 5.53
CA ALA A 596 -16.39 16.35 4.44
C ALA A 596 -17.13 17.68 4.24
N LEU A 597 -17.66 18.27 5.33
CA LEU A 597 -18.35 19.56 5.27
C LEU A 597 -17.44 20.66 4.70
N LYS A 598 -16.19 20.76 5.16
CA LYS A 598 -15.23 21.74 4.60
C LYS A 598 -15.02 21.56 3.09
N ALA A 599 -14.88 20.32 2.63
CA ALA A 599 -14.68 20.03 1.23
C ALA A 599 -15.92 20.41 0.39
N TYR A 600 -17.12 20.05 0.84
CA TYR A 600 -18.36 20.40 0.16
C TYR A 600 -18.65 21.90 0.18
N GLU A 601 -18.38 22.59 1.29
CA GLU A 601 -18.50 24.05 1.38
C GLU A 601 -17.55 24.75 0.40
N ALA A 602 -16.31 24.27 0.29
CA ALA A 602 -15.37 24.79 -0.68
C ALA A 602 -15.80 24.50 -2.13
N ALA A 603 -16.38 23.34 -2.42
CA ALA A 603 -16.97 23.02 -3.72
C ALA A 603 -18.18 23.92 -4.03
N LEU A 604 -18.96 24.28 -3.01
CA LEU A 604 -20.16 25.12 -3.10
C LEU A 604 -19.80 26.55 -3.46
N GLU A 605 -18.75 27.10 -2.84
CA GLU A 605 -18.22 28.41 -3.20
C GLU A 605 -17.72 28.44 -4.65
N LEU A 606 -17.07 27.37 -5.13
CA LEU A 606 -16.69 27.27 -6.54
C LEU A 606 -17.90 27.16 -7.48
N ALA A 607 -18.93 26.40 -7.11
CA ALA A 607 -20.16 26.31 -7.90
C ALA A 607 -20.84 27.68 -8.07
N ARG A 608 -20.87 28.48 -7.00
CA ARG A 608 -21.35 29.87 -7.03
C ARG A 608 -20.49 30.76 -7.91
N ALA A 609 -19.16 30.68 -7.78
CA ALA A 609 -18.23 31.47 -8.58
C ALA A 609 -18.34 31.15 -10.08
N LEU A 610 -18.63 29.89 -10.42
CA LEU A 610 -18.89 29.41 -11.78
C LEU A 610 -20.30 29.75 -12.29
N GLY A 611 -21.19 30.26 -11.44
CA GLY A 611 -22.59 30.52 -11.78
C GLY A 611 -23.40 29.24 -12.05
N ASN A 612 -22.95 28.09 -11.53
CA ASN A 612 -23.60 26.81 -11.74
C ASN A 612 -24.61 26.51 -10.63
N SER A 613 -25.82 27.02 -10.80
CA SER A 613 -26.92 26.86 -9.83
C SER A 613 -27.37 25.41 -9.62
N VAL A 614 -27.20 24.54 -10.63
CA VAL A 614 -27.50 23.10 -10.52
C VAL A 614 -26.59 22.46 -9.49
N ARG A 615 -25.28 22.70 -9.58
CA ARG A 615 -24.29 22.21 -8.59
C ARG A 615 -24.49 22.82 -7.22
N GLU A 616 -24.88 24.09 -7.15
CA GLU A 616 -25.21 24.72 -5.88
C GLU A 616 -26.37 23.99 -5.18
N ALA A 617 -27.45 23.67 -5.90
CA ALA A 617 -28.58 22.92 -5.33
C ALA A 617 -28.16 21.51 -4.85
N ILE A 618 -27.35 20.80 -5.64
CA ILE A 618 -26.83 19.48 -5.28
C ILE A 618 -25.95 19.55 -4.02
N LEU A 619 -24.99 20.48 -3.97
CA LEU A 619 -24.08 20.61 -2.82
C LEU A 619 -24.79 21.07 -1.55
N LEU A 620 -25.78 21.97 -1.64
CA LEU A 620 -26.63 22.31 -0.51
C LEU A 620 -27.35 21.07 0.05
N THR A 621 -27.79 20.17 -0.83
CA THR A 621 -28.46 18.91 -0.45
C THR A 621 -27.47 17.95 0.23
N VAL A 622 -26.27 17.79 -0.31
CA VAL A 622 -25.24 16.90 0.26
C VAL A 622 -24.74 17.42 1.60
N ILE A 623 -24.52 18.73 1.75
CA ILE A 623 -24.22 19.35 3.05
C ILE A 623 -25.38 19.13 4.03
N GLY A 624 -26.63 19.31 3.58
CA GLY A 624 -27.83 19.03 4.37
C GLY A 624 -27.88 17.58 4.87
N LYS A 625 -27.51 16.61 4.03
CA LYS A 625 -27.41 15.18 4.38
C LYS A 625 -26.39 14.93 5.48
N VAL A 626 -25.16 15.44 5.32
CA VAL A 626 -24.10 15.28 6.34
C VAL A 626 -24.50 15.92 7.67
N LEU A 627 -25.06 17.14 7.64
CA LEU A 627 -25.56 17.80 8.84
C LEU A 627 -26.70 17.02 9.50
N PHE A 628 -27.57 16.39 8.71
CA PHE A 628 -28.67 15.56 9.22
C PHE A 628 -28.15 14.30 9.93
N GLU A 629 -27.18 13.60 9.33
CA GLU A 629 -26.51 12.43 9.93
C GLU A 629 -25.81 12.81 11.26
N GLN A 630 -25.18 13.98 11.31
CA GLN A 630 -24.61 14.54 12.54
C GLN A 630 -25.67 15.12 13.53
N LYS A 631 -26.97 14.99 13.24
CA LYS A 631 -28.09 15.52 14.04
C LYS A 631 -27.99 17.03 14.31
N LYS A 632 -27.43 17.78 13.37
CA LYS A 632 -27.27 19.24 13.47
C LYS A 632 -28.58 19.94 13.08
N PRO A 633 -29.01 20.97 13.84
CA PRO A 633 -30.27 21.65 13.59
C PRO A 633 -30.27 22.44 12.27
N GLN A 634 -29.10 22.79 11.71
CA GLN A 634 -29.01 23.53 10.45
C GLN A 634 -29.44 22.70 9.22
N ALA A 635 -29.50 21.37 9.30
CA ALA A 635 -29.77 20.51 8.15
C ALA A 635 -31.03 20.92 7.36
N ASP A 636 -32.11 21.25 8.08
CA ASP A 636 -33.38 21.65 7.47
C ASP A 636 -33.29 22.93 6.63
N ASP A 637 -32.48 23.90 7.06
CA ASP A 637 -32.26 25.15 6.33
C ASP A 637 -31.57 24.89 4.99
N TYR A 638 -30.55 24.03 4.98
CA TYR A 638 -29.83 23.65 3.76
C TYR A 638 -30.76 22.97 2.75
N TYR A 639 -31.58 22.02 3.20
CA TYR A 639 -32.57 21.39 2.34
C TYR A 639 -33.61 22.37 1.78
N ARG A 640 -34.15 23.30 2.60
CA ARG A 640 -35.11 24.30 2.12
C ARG A 640 -34.51 25.22 1.06
N ARG A 641 -33.24 25.61 1.24
CA ARG A 641 -32.51 26.43 0.26
C ARG A 641 -32.25 25.66 -1.03
N ALA A 642 -31.85 24.39 -0.92
CA ALA A 642 -31.65 23.51 -2.08
C ALA A 642 -32.96 23.33 -2.86
N GLU A 643 -34.08 23.10 -2.17
CA GLU A 643 -35.40 22.94 -2.79
C GLU A 643 -35.83 24.21 -3.51
N ALA A 644 -35.79 25.36 -2.83
CA ALA A 644 -36.17 26.64 -3.42
C ALA A 644 -35.33 26.96 -4.66
N LEU A 645 -34.03 26.66 -4.63
CA LEU A 645 -33.16 26.83 -5.78
C LEU A 645 -33.53 25.88 -6.91
N ALA A 646 -33.60 24.57 -6.64
CA ALA A 646 -33.89 23.57 -7.67
C ALA A 646 -35.27 23.75 -8.32
N ARG A 647 -36.27 24.23 -7.57
CA ARG A 647 -37.58 24.62 -8.10
C ARG A 647 -37.53 25.78 -9.10
N ALA A 648 -36.56 26.67 -8.92
CA ALA A 648 -36.33 27.79 -9.84
C ALA A 648 -35.49 27.38 -11.06
N LEU A 649 -34.92 26.18 -11.07
CA LEU A 649 -34.19 25.61 -12.19
C LEU A 649 -35.12 24.80 -13.08
N ASP A 650 -34.86 24.83 -14.39
CA ASP A 650 -35.47 23.91 -15.36
C ASP A 650 -34.60 22.65 -15.51
N ASP A 651 -34.23 22.04 -14.38
CA ASP A 651 -33.35 20.88 -14.31
C ASP A 651 -34.01 19.74 -13.52
N SER A 652 -34.45 18.71 -14.27
CA SER A 652 -35.21 17.59 -13.71
C SER A 652 -34.37 16.68 -12.81
N PHE A 653 -33.06 16.57 -13.10
CA PHE A 653 -32.15 15.80 -12.25
C PHE A 653 -31.96 16.49 -10.90
N ALA A 654 -31.59 17.78 -10.89
CA ALA A 654 -31.39 18.55 -9.68
C ALA A 654 -32.65 18.57 -8.80
N LEU A 655 -33.81 18.78 -9.42
CA LEU A 655 -35.08 18.81 -8.71
C LEU A 655 -35.40 17.45 -8.07
N SER A 656 -35.38 16.36 -8.83
CA SER A 656 -35.66 15.02 -8.27
C SER A 656 -34.61 14.58 -7.22
N PHE A 657 -33.33 14.92 -7.43
CA PHE A 657 -32.26 14.69 -6.46
C PHE A 657 -32.52 15.41 -5.12
N VAL A 658 -32.87 16.69 -5.17
CA VAL A 658 -33.15 17.47 -3.95
C VAL A 658 -34.39 16.95 -3.25
N LEU A 659 -35.47 16.70 -4.00
CA LEU A 659 -36.76 16.28 -3.45
C LEU A 659 -36.71 14.91 -2.78
N HIS A 660 -36.01 13.92 -3.35
CA HIS A 660 -35.95 12.60 -2.73
C HIS A 660 -35.15 12.63 -1.42
N HIS A 661 -34.02 13.36 -1.36
CA HIS A 661 -33.25 13.54 -0.13
C HIS A 661 -34.01 14.34 0.92
N ARG A 662 -34.75 15.38 0.50
CA ARG A 662 -35.62 16.14 1.39
C ARG A 662 -36.76 15.28 1.93
N GLY A 663 -37.37 14.45 1.09
CA GLY A 663 -38.35 13.45 1.50
C GLY A 663 -37.80 12.50 2.56
N TYR A 664 -36.61 11.93 2.33
CA TYR A 664 -35.91 11.10 3.31
C TYR A 664 -35.68 11.83 4.64
N GLN A 665 -35.20 13.08 4.61
CA GLN A 665 -34.98 13.85 5.84
C GLN A 665 -36.28 14.12 6.59
N LEU A 666 -37.39 14.41 5.89
CA LEU A 666 -38.67 14.72 6.52
C LEU A 666 -39.28 13.51 7.24
N ILE A 667 -39.08 12.30 6.72
CA ILE A 667 -39.61 11.08 7.35
C ILE A 667 -38.72 10.56 8.48
N ASN A 668 -37.43 10.92 8.51
CA ASN A 668 -36.46 10.42 9.49
C ASN A 668 -36.06 11.44 10.57
N LYS A 669 -36.47 12.71 10.47
CA LYS A 669 -36.14 13.73 11.50
C LYS A 669 -36.85 13.42 12.83
N PRO A 670 -36.38 13.96 13.97
CA PRO A 670 -36.95 13.64 15.29
C PRO A 670 -38.46 13.86 15.44
N GLU A 671 -39.02 14.83 14.71
CA GLU A 671 -40.46 15.05 14.57
C GLU A 671 -40.82 14.89 13.09
N PRO A 672 -41.09 13.66 12.62
CA PRO A 672 -41.31 13.38 11.20
C PRO A 672 -42.53 14.11 10.63
N ASP A 673 -42.42 14.53 9.37
CA ASP A 673 -43.56 14.97 8.56
C ASP A 673 -43.76 13.98 7.42
N PHE A 674 -44.45 12.88 7.72
CA PHE A 674 -44.71 11.81 6.75
C PHE A 674 -45.59 12.26 5.59
N ALA A 675 -46.52 13.20 5.82
CA ALA A 675 -47.40 13.70 4.77
C ALA A 675 -46.61 14.50 3.72
N GLN A 676 -45.76 15.42 4.18
CA GLN A 676 -44.88 16.18 3.29
C GLN A 676 -43.80 15.27 2.67
N GLY A 677 -43.19 14.38 3.46
CA GLY A 677 -42.21 13.41 2.98
C GLY A 677 -42.76 12.56 1.82
N ARG A 678 -43.96 12.01 1.99
CA ARG A 678 -44.68 11.28 0.95
C ARG A 678 -44.89 12.11 -0.31
N ALA A 679 -45.32 13.36 -0.17
CA ALA A 679 -45.59 14.24 -1.31
C ALA A 679 -44.33 14.53 -2.12
N LEU A 680 -43.23 14.92 -1.46
CA LEU A 680 -41.97 15.25 -2.14
C LEU A 680 -41.32 14.01 -2.75
N SER A 681 -41.32 12.87 -2.05
CA SER A 681 -40.80 11.61 -2.61
C SER A 681 -41.66 11.10 -3.78
N GLY A 682 -42.99 11.27 -3.73
CA GLY A 682 -43.86 10.92 -4.85
C GLY A 682 -43.62 11.78 -6.09
N GLU A 683 -43.39 13.07 -5.91
CA GLU A 683 -43.00 13.96 -7.01
C GLU A 683 -41.62 13.61 -7.56
N ALA A 684 -40.63 13.37 -6.69
CA ALA A 684 -39.30 12.94 -7.10
C ALA A 684 -39.35 11.64 -7.92
N ALA A 685 -40.17 10.67 -7.51
CA ALA A 685 -40.37 9.41 -8.23
C ALA A 685 -40.99 9.65 -9.63
N GLN A 686 -41.98 10.54 -9.75
CA GLN A 686 -42.59 10.87 -11.04
C GLN A 686 -41.60 11.51 -12.01
N ILE A 687 -40.81 12.48 -11.54
CA ILE A 687 -39.77 13.12 -12.34
C ILE A 687 -38.71 12.08 -12.72
N ALA A 688 -38.21 11.31 -11.76
CA ALA A 688 -37.18 10.31 -12.00
C ALA A 688 -37.62 9.24 -13.00
N ALA A 689 -38.86 8.75 -12.91
CA ALA A 689 -39.42 7.80 -13.87
C ALA A 689 -39.54 8.41 -15.29
N ALA A 690 -39.96 9.66 -15.41
CA ALA A 690 -40.11 10.34 -16.71
C ALA A 690 -38.77 10.61 -17.42
N HIS A 691 -37.67 10.65 -16.66
CA HIS A 691 -36.32 10.97 -17.14
C HIS A 691 -35.34 9.79 -17.04
N GLU A 692 -35.84 8.57 -16.79
CA GLU A 692 -35.03 7.34 -16.68
C GLU A 692 -33.91 7.41 -15.63
N LEU A 693 -34.15 8.16 -14.53
CA LEU A 693 -33.23 8.29 -13.41
C LEU A 693 -33.45 7.14 -12.40
N THR A 694 -33.03 5.94 -12.80
CA THR A 694 -33.35 4.67 -12.11
C THR A 694 -33.06 4.67 -10.61
N GLU A 695 -31.90 5.16 -10.18
CA GLU A 695 -31.52 5.17 -8.76
C GLU A 695 -32.38 6.14 -7.94
N ILE A 696 -32.57 7.37 -8.42
CA ILE A 696 -33.43 8.36 -7.76
C ILE A 696 -34.86 7.84 -7.71
N TYR A 697 -35.32 7.17 -8.75
CA TYR A 697 -36.65 6.56 -8.80
C TYR A 697 -36.80 5.48 -7.72
N PHE A 698 -35.85 4.55 -7.62
CA PHE A 698 -35.84 3.51 -6.58
C PHE A 698 -35.92 4.12 -5.17
N TYR A 699 -35.01 5.02 -4.81
CA TYR A 699 -34.99 5.61 -3.47
C TYR A 699 -36.21 6.50 -3.19
N SER A 700 -36.74 7.17 -4.22
CA SER A 700 -37.98 7.94 -4.09
C SER A 700 -39.18 7.05 -3.78
N LEU A 701 -39.26 5.86 -4.40
CA LEU A 701 -40.30 4.87 -4.08
C LEU A 701 -40.13 4.32 -2.66
N ILE A 702 -38.91 3.95 -2.23
CA ILE A 702 -38.64 3.52 -0.85
C ILE A 702 -39.07 4.58 0.16
N ASN A 703 -38.69 5.84 -0.05
CA ASN A 703 -39.05 6.94 0.85
C ASN A 703 -40.55 7.20 0.87
N ARG A 704 -41.21 7.17 -0.29
CA ARG A 704 -42.66 7.34 -0.40
C ARG A 704 -43.41 6.21 0.29
N GLY A 705 -43.03 4.95 0.04
CA GLY A 705 -43.67 3.78 0.65
C GLY A 705 -43.48 3.76 2.16
N SER A 706 -42.29 4.11 2.66
CA SER A 706 -42.03 4.25 4.10
C SER A 706 -42.90 5.33 4.74
N ALA A 707 -43.13 6.45 4.05
CA ALA A 707 -44.05 7.49 4.50
C ALA A 707 -45.51 7.01 4.49
N GLU A 708 -45.92 6.26 3.46
CA GLU A 708 -47.26 5.66 3.36
C GLU A 708 -47.50 4.64 4.48
N HIS A 709 -46.50 3.83 4.80
CA HIS A 709 -46.49 2.85 5.87
C HIS A 709 -46.74 3.50 7.24
N GLU A 710 -46.01 4.58 7.55
CA GLU A 710 -46.16 5.32 8.81
C GLU A 710 -47.48 6.11 8.90
N LEU A 711 -48.05 6.51 7.76
CA LEU A 711 -49.39 7.11 7.69
C LEU A 711 -50.54 6.08 7.81
N GLY A 712 -50.23 4.78 7.86
CA GLY A 712 -51.22 3.71 7.89
C GLY A 712 -51.90 3.45 6.54
N LEU A 713 -51.34 3.96 5.44
CA LEU A 713 -51.81 3.72 4.07
C LEU A 713 -51.23 2.41 3.53
N LEU A 714 -51.47 1.31 4.26
CA LEU A 714 -50.70 0.07 4.12
C LEU A 714 -50.79 -0.59 2.74
N ASP A 715 -51.97 -0.59 2.09
CA ASP A 715 -52.10 -1.13 0.74
C ASP A 715 -51.28 -0.30 -0.27
N ALA A 716 -51.28 1.03 -0.13
CA ALA A 716 -50.49 1.91 -1.00
C ALA A 716 -48.99 1.77 -0.74
N ALA A 717 -48.58 1.62 0.53
CA ALA A 717 -47.19 1.37 0.90
C ALA A 717 -46.69 0.07 0.26
N LEU A 718 -47.47 -1.00 0.38
CA LEU A 718 -47.14 -2.31 -0.21
C LEU A 718 -47.03 -2.21 -1.73
N ASP A 719 -47.98 -1.55 -2.41
CA ASP A 719 -47.93 -1.34 -3.86
C ASP A 719 -46.66 -0.57 -4.27
N THR A 720 -46.35 0.53 -3.57
CA THR A 720 -45.15 1.36 -3.82
C THR A 720 -43.85 0.57 -3.59
N HIS A 721 -43.74 -0.22 -2.51
CA HIS A 721 -42.54 -1.02 -2.27
C HIS A 721 -42.43 -2.22 -3.22
N GLN A 722 -43.54 -2.80 -3.69
CA GLN A 722 -43.53 -3.81 -4.75
C GLN A 722 -43.07 -3.23 -6.10
N GLU A 723 -43.45 -1.99 -6.42
CA GLU A 723 -42.94 -1.26 -7.58
C GLU A 723 -41.41 -1.07 -7.47
N ALA A 724 -40.91 -0.62 -6.31
CA ALA A 724 -39.47 -0.50 -6.05
C ALA A 724 -38.75 -1.86 -6.17
N HIS A 725 -39.36 -2.94 -5.65
CA HIS A 725 -38.83 -4.29 -5.75
C HIS A 725 -38.75 -4.78 -7.19
N GLY A 726 -39.80 -4.55 -8.00
CA GLY A 726 -39.82 -4.89 -9.41
C GLY A 726 -38.70 -4.19 -10.18
N LEU A 727 -38.43 -2.91 -9.86
CA LEU A 727 -37.29 -2.17 -10.41
C LEU A 727 -35.96 -2.79 -9.97
N ALA A 728 -35.79 -3.11 -8.69
CA ALA A 728 -34.57 -3.72 -8.16
C ALA A 728 -34.24 -5.08 -8.82
N VAL A 729 -35.26 -5.91 -9.07
CA VAL A 729 -35.12 -7.18 -9.79
C VAL A 729 -34.73 -6.95 -11.24
N LYS A 730 -35.34 -5.96 -11.92
CA LYS A 730 -35.01 -5.62 -13.31
C LYS A 730 -33.55 -5.18 -13.47
N GLU A 731 -33.04 -4.40 -12.52
CA GLU A 731 -31.66 -3.93 -12.50
C GLU A 731 -30.65 -4.97 -11.98
N ASN A 732 -31.13 -6.15 -11.57
CA ASN A 732 -30.32 -7.19 -10.94
C ASN A 732 -29.49 -6.66 -9.74
N ASN A 733 -30.04 -5.69 -9.00
CA ASN A 733 -29.36 -5.05 -7.88
C ASN A 733 -29.77 -5.74 -6.57
N HIS A 734 -28.94 -6.67 -6.10
CA HIS A 734 -29.21 -7.47 -4.90
C HIS A 734 -29.41 -6.63 -3.63
N TYR A 735 -28.72 -5.49 -3.51
CA TYR A 735 -28.89 -4.60 -2.36
C TYR A 735 -30.28 -3.95 -2.37
N TRP A 736 -30.72 -3.44 -3.52
CA TRP A 736 -32.06 -2.89 -3.67
C TRP A 736 -33.16 -3.94 -3.49
N ILE A 737 -32.93 -5.17 -3.94
CA ILE A 737 -33.85 -6.30 -3.71
C ILE A 737 -33.96 -6.57 -2.21
N ALA A 738 -32.86 -6.57 -1.47
CA ALA A 738 -32.87 -6.78 -0.02
C ALA A 738 -33.61 -5.63 0.71
N ALA A 739 -33.28 -4.38 0.39
CA ALA A 739 -33.90 -3.20 0.99
C ALA A 739 -35.42 -3.16 0.74
N SER A 740 -35.86 -3.33 -0.50
CA SER A 740 -37.30 -3.39 -0.82
C SER A 740 -38.01 -4.60 -0.20
N SER A 741 -37.35 -5.76 -0.12
CA SER A 741 -37.92 -6.95 0.54
C SER A 741 -38.15 -6.70 2.04
N ARG A 742 -37.24 -6.01 2.71
CA ARG A 742 -37.45 -5.61 4.11
C ARG A 742 -38.69 -4.73 4.24
N SER A 743 -38.80 -3.67 3.43
CA SER A 743 -39.94 -2.74 3.50
C SER A 743 -41.28 -3.43 3.20
N ILE A 744 -41.31 -4.34 2.22
CA ILE A 744 -42.47 -5.20 1.96
C ILE A 744 -42.81 -6.05 3.19
N GLY A 745 -41.80 -6.62 3.86
CA GLY A 745 -42.02 -7.41 5.08
C GLY A 745 -42.64 -6.59 6.20
N GLU A 746 -42.19 -5.34 6.39
CA GLU A 746 -42.75 -4.40 7.37
C GLU A 746 -44.22 -4.08 7.03
N ASP A 747 -44.54 -3.78 5.77
CA ASP A 747 -45.92 -3.55 5.32
C ASP A 747 -46.83 -4.75 5.57
N GLN A 748 -46.38 -5.94 5.19
CA GLN A 748 -47.11 -7.19 5.37
C GLN A 748 -47.32 -7.52 6.84
N SER A 749 -46.34 -7.18 7.70
CA SER A 749 -46.44 -7.30 9.16
C SER A 749 -47.57 -6.42 9.71
N LYS A 750 -47.62 -5.13 9.30
CA LYS A 750 -48.71 -4.21 9.72
C LYS A 750 -50.08 -4.59 9.12
N LEU A 751 -50.12 -5.34 8.02
CA LEU A 751 -51.32 -5.91 7.41
C LEU A 751 -51.78 -7.24 8.05
N ASP A 752 -51.14 -7.68 9.13
CA ASP A 752 -51.39 -8.97 9.80
C ASP A 752 -51.13 -10.21 8.91
N ARG A 753 -50.32 -10.08 7.85
CA ARG A 753 -49.94 -11.16 6.92
C ARG A 753 -48.59 -11.75 7.28
N ARG A 754 -48.53 -12.40 8.44
CA ARG A 754 -47.29 -12.85 9.10
C ARG A 754 -46.43 -13.80 8.25
N GLU A 755 -47.03 -14.70 7.48
CA GLU A 755 -46.29 -15.64 6.62
C GLU A 755 -45.58 -14.92 5.47
N GLU A 756 -46.26 -13.96 4.83
CA GLU A 756 -45.69 -13.15 3.76
C GLU A 756 -44.57 -12.24 4.28
N ALA A 757 -44.77 -11.65 5.47
CA ALA A 757 -43.75 -10.86 6.15
C ALA A 757 -42.50 -11.69 6.47
N GLN A 758 -42.65 -12.89 7.03
CA GLN A 758 -41.54 -13.81 7.31
C GLN A 758 -40.75 -14.14 6.04
N ALA A 759 -41.43 -14.44 4.94
CA ALA A 759 -40.77 -14.77 3.67
C ALA A 759 -39.96 -13.58 3.12
N ALA A 760 -40.50 -12.36 3.22
CA ALA A 760 -39.83 -11.14 2.77
C ALA A 760 -38.60 -10.82 3.64
N PHE A 761 -38.70 -10.97 4.96
CA PHE A 761 -37.56 -10.80 5.88
C PHE A 761 -36.47 -11.85 5.68
N ASP A 762 -36.85 -13.12 5.51
CA ASP A 762 -35.90 -14.20 5.21
C ASP A 762 -35.10 -13.88 3.93
N ARG A 763 -35.79 -13.36 2.90
CA ARG A 763 -35.16 -13.00 1.63
C ARG A 763 -34.20 -11.81 1.77
N ALA A 764 -34.59 -10.77 2.50
CA ALA A 764 -33.73 -9.63 2.78
C ALA A 764 -32.47 -10.07 3.54
N LEU A 765 -32.65 -10.89 4.58
CA LEU A 765 -31.56 -11.37 5.42
C LEU A 765 -30.59 -12.30 4.66
N GLU A 766 -31.10 -13.18 3.80
CA GLU A 766 -30.29 -14.03 2.93
C GLU A 766 -29.38 -13.18 2.02
N LEU A 767 -29.94 -12.15 1.39
CA LEU A 767 -29.20 -11.28 0.47
C LEU A 767 -28.15 -10.46 1.21
N TRP A 768 -28.48 -9.82 2.33
CA TRP A 768 -27.51 -9.04 3.10
C TRP A 768 -26.38 -9.90 3.65
N ARG A 769 -26.65 -11.11 4.15
CA ARG A 769 -25.60 -12.06 4.53
C ARG A 769 -24.72 -12.45 3.35
N GLY A 770 -25.32 -12.72 2.19
CA GLY A 770 -24.58 -13.04 0.96
C GLY A 770 -23.69 -11.90 0.48
N MET A 771 -24.11 -10.65 0.70
CA MET A 771 -23.33 -9.43 0.40
C MET A 771 -22.40 -8.98 1.53
N GLN A 772 -22.39 -9.69 2.67
CA GLN A 772 -21.66 -9.31 3.89
C GLN A 772 -22.06 -7.94 4.48
N ALA A 773 -23.29 -7.48 4.20
CA ALA A 773 -23.89 -6.26 4.74
C ALA A 773 -24.35 -6.47 6.20
N LYS A 774 -23.37 -6.52 7.12
CA LYS A 774 -23.60 -6.92 8.52
C LYS A 774 -24.51 -5.96 9.29
N ALA A 775 -24.36 -4.65 9.08
CA ALA A 775 -25.14 -3.66 9.80
C ALA A 775 -26.65 -3.80 9.51
N GLU A 776 -27.01 -3.95 8.24
CA GLU A 776 -28.38 -4.13 7.77
C GLU A 776 -28.95 -5.48 8.22
N ALA A 777 -28.14 -6.54 8.17
CA ALA A 777 -28.52 -7.86 8.65
C ALA A 777 -28.78 -7.86 10.16
N ASP A 778 -27.89 -7.26 10.96
CA ASP A 778 -28.02 -7.20 12.42
C ASP A 778 -29.25 -6.35 12.84
N ASP A 779 -29.48 -5.22 12.16
CA ASP A 779 -30.67 -4.39 12.40
C ASP A 779 -31.96 -5.15 12.08
N LEU A 780 -32.02 -5.86 10.95
CA LEU A 780 -33.18 -6.68 10.61
C LEU A 780 -33.37 -7.83 11.60
N ILE A 781 -32.29 -8.50 12.02
CA ILE A 781 -32.35 -9.56 13.04
C ILE A 781 -32.92 -9.00 14.35
N GLN A 782 -32.50 -7.81 14.76
CA GLN A 782 -33.01 -7.15 15.96
C GLN A 782 -34.49 -6.84 15.83
N TYR A 783 -34.93 -6.29 14.69
CA TYR A 783 -36.34 -6.05 14.39
C TYR A 783 -37.16 -7.35 14.41
N MET A 784 -36.72 -8.39 13.69
CA MET A 784 -37.40 -9.68 13.63
C MET A 784 -37.56 -10.29 15.02
N LYS A 785 -36.52 -10.23 15.87
CA LYS A 785 -36.61 -10.70 17.27
C LYS A 785 -37.61 -9.90 18.09
N ALA A 786 -37.63 -8.57 17.95
CA ALA A 786 -38.56 -7.71 18.67
C ALA A 786 -40.03 -8.02 18.31
N GLU A 787 -40.30 -8.30 17.04
CA GLU A 787 -41.64 -8.60 16.50
C GLU A 787 -41.98 -10.12 16.50
N ASN A 788 -41.14 -10.94 17.13
CA ASN A 788 -41.27 -12.41 17.26
C ASN A 788 -41.30 -13.18 15.92
N TYR A 789 -40.58 -12.73 14.91
CA TYR A 789 -40.30 -13.49 13.68
C TYR A 789 -39.13 -14.45 13.87
N ASP A 790 -39.13 -15.54 13.11
CA ASP A 790 -38.09 -16.57 13.19
C ASP A 790 -36.81 -16.08 12.50
N VAL A 791 -35.66 -16.23 13.16
CA VAL A 791 -34.34 -15.88 12.59
C VAL A 791 -33.56 -17.16 12.31
N LYS A 792 -33.37 -17.50 11.04
CA LYS A 792 -32.56 -18.67 10.66
C LYS A 792 -31.07 -18.41 10.94
N PRO A 793 -30.32 -19.39 11.47
CA PRO A 793 -28.88 -19.27 11.67
C PRO A 793 -28.14 -19.12 10.33
N GLU A 794 -26.96 -18.49 10.35
CA GLU A 794 -26.02 -18.52 9.22
C GLU A 794 -25.63 -19.97 8.91
N LYS A 795 -25.61 -20.31 7.63
CA LYS A 795 -25.22 -21.63 7.13
C LYS A 795 -23.76 -21.65 6.73
#